data_AF-A0A4D9DWL3-F1
#
_entry.id   AF-A0A4D9DWL3-F1
#
_cell.length_a   1.000
_cell.length_b   1.000
_cell.length_c   1.000
_cell.angle_alpha   90.00
_cell.angle_beta   90.00
_cell.angle_gamma   90.00
#
_symmetry.space_group_name_H-M   'P 1'
#
loop_
_entity.id
_entity.type
_entity.pdbx_description
1 polymer ?
#
loop_
_entity_poly.entity_id
_entity_poly.type
_entity_poly.pdbx_seq_one_letter_code
_entity_poly.pdbx_strand_id
1 'polypeptide(L)'
;MGGGYITTLLLLVCISGLIYLLVRRPRSRRSHLPPGPAPLPFLGNALQLKAEGLVNSLRELRDKYGPVFTVHLGPRRVVVLWGYEAVKEALECRADEFSGRGKLAAFEELVQGFGLLFANGERWRQLRRFSLATLQDAGPGKQSVEEQIQEEAQRLVEEFRKTKGSPFDPTFFLSRSASSVICSIVFGQRFDYTDKSFLDFLAKTNQVFVRLSSTWGQLYEMFSCVMRFLPGAHKQIFRDLEDINSFILERIKANQASLDRDNPRDFIDCFLLQMEKEILNPATEFHLRNLVLTAFNLFFVGTETVSSTLRYGLLILLKHPAVEEKMTQEIDRVIGRSRMPAVEDRSRMPYTDAVIHEIQRFSDVIPMNLPHALTRDTHFRGYAIPKQRRFNANEAFMPFSTGKRICLGQELARMELFIFLTAVLQNFTLEPPVPPRDIDLTPRRGGFAHVPPCYQLCALWPGFTFPLILLTACLLFLLWRGHQAGRRSLPPGPCPLPLLGNLPQLPEYPKVTSASPLQLRDKYGPVFTIYLGSQRAVVLWGYEAVKEALVDQAEEFGGREGLALVERTSKGNGLFFSNGETWRQLRRFALTTLRNFGMGKRSIEERIQEEIQYLLEEFRKTEGILALVFSKNWDGPTWVMNCLPLSHDSRLPGIPTSFFLCCYSSWGVAQGKF
;
A
#
# COMPACT_ATOMS: atom_id res chain seq x y z
N MET A 1 52.09 2.52 45.58
CA MET A 1 52.17 2.06 44.17
C MET A 1 51.98 0.53 44.05
N GLY A 2 50.92 -0.06 44.62
CA GLY A 2 50.77 -1.53 44.68
C GLY A 2 49.54 -2.12 43.97
N GLY A 3 48.49 -1.33 43.72
CA GLY A 3 47.23 -1.85 43.17
C GLY A 3 47.23 -2.09 41.65
N GLY A 4 47.95 -1.26 40.88
CA GLY A 4 47.98 -1.35 39.42
C GLY A 4 48.75 -2.55 38.86
N TYR A 5 49.73 -3.05 39.60
CA TYR A 5 50.52 -4.23 39.20
C TYR A 5 49.72 -5.52 39.38
N ILE A 6 48.90 -5.61 40.43
CA ILE A 6 48.06 -6.79 40.68
C ILE A 6 46.95 -6.88 39.63
N THR A 7 46.31 -5.77 39.28
CA THR A 7 45.26 -5.76 38.25
C THR A 7 45.81 -6.06 36.85
N THR A 8 46.99 -5.55 36.50
CA THR A 8 47.65 -5.86 35.23
C THR A 8 48.13 -7.31 35.15
N LEU A 9 48.66 -7.88 36.24
CA LEU A 9 49.05 -9.30 36.29
C LEU A 9 47.83 -10.22 36.17
N LEU A 10 46.73 -9.91 36.87
CA LEU A 10 45.46 -10.63 36.74
C LEU A 10 44.90 -10.57 35.32
N LEU A 11 44.93 -9.40 34.68
CA LEU A 11 44.55 -9.24 33.28
C LEU A 11 45.43 -10.07 32.35
N LEU A 12 46.74 -10.09 32.55
CA LEU A 12 47.68 -10.90 31.77
C LEU A 12 47.47 -12.40 31.96
N VAL A 13 47.19 -12.86 33.19
CA VAL A 13 46.87 -14.27 33.47
C VAL A 13 45.51 -14.65 32.86
N CYS A 14 44.52 -13.78 32.93
CA CYS A 14 43.22 -13.99 32.29
C CYS A 14 43.36 -14.02 30.77
N ILE A 15 44.11 -13.10 30.17
CA ILE A 15 44.35 -13.04 28.72
C ILE A 15 45.17 -14.24 28.25
N SER A 16 46.23 -14.62 28.95
CA SER A 16 47.04 -15.79 28.62
C SER A 16 46.30 -17.11 28.84
N GLY A 17 45.45 -17.20 29.87
CA GLY A 17 44.50 -18.30 30.08
C GLY A 17 43.46 -18.38 28.95
N LEU A 18 42.93 -17.24 28.51
CA LEU A 18 42.01 -17.14 27.37
C LEU A 18 42.71 -17.58 26.07
N ILE A 19 43.94 -17.10 25.81
CA ILE A 19 44.76 -17.49 24.66
C ILE A 19 45.07 -18.99 24.72
N TYR A 20 45.42 -19.53 25.89
CA TYR A 20 45.64 -20.96 26.06
C TYR A 20 44.39 -21.78 25.76
N LEU A 21 43.21 -21.33 26.21
CA LEU A 21 41.93 -21.97 25.88
C LEU A 21 41.54 -21.83 24.40
N LEU A 22 41.88 -20.71 23.76
CA LEU A 22 41.67 -20.45 22.33
C LEU A 22 42.59 -21.29 21.43
N VAL A 23 43.86 -21.45 21.82
CA VAL A 23 44.88 -22.22 21.09
C VAL A 23 44.76 -23.72 21.36
N ARG A 24 44.30 -24.12 22.56
CA ARG A 24 43.99 -25.50 22.89
C ARG A 24 42.74 -25.93 22.14
N ARG A 25 42.91 -26.30 20.87
CA ARG A 25 41.90 -27.05 20.13
C ARG A 25 41.54 -28.25 20.99
N PRO A 26 40.26 -28.41 21.41
CA PRO A 26 39.85 -29.66 22.02
C PRO A 26 40.28 -30.75 21.05
N ARG A 27 41.14 -31.67 21.49
CA ARG A 27 41.39 -32.92 20.78
C ARG A 27 40.02 -33.58 20.66
N SER A 28 39.32 -33.27 19.58
CA SER A 28 38.08 -33.92 19.22
C SER A 28 38.49 -35.36 18.98
N ARG A 29 38.31 -36.22 20.00
CA ARG A 29 38.18 -37.66 19.78
C ARG A 29 37.31 -37.77 18.55
N ARG A 30 37.83 -38.36 17.46
CA ARG A 30 37.17 -38.54 16.15
C ARG A 30 35.67 -38.57 16.35
N SER A 31 35.08 -37.38 16.24
CA SER A 31 33.69 -37.21 16.56
C SER A 31 32.99 -37.76 15.35
N HIS A 32 32.34 -38.93 15.46
CA HIS A 32 31.53 -39.54 14.42
C HIS A 32 30.31 -38.68 14.02
N LEU A 33 30.29 -37.40 14.38
CA LEU A 33 29.28 -36.43 13.98
C LEU A 33 29.48 -35.98 12.54
N PRO A 34 28.42 -35.45 11.92
CA PRO A 34 28.52 -34.83 10.62
C PRO A 34 29.57 -33.71 10.58
N PRO A 35 30.23 -33.50 9.43
CA PRO A 35 31.27 -32.49 9.27
C PRO A 35 30.71 -31.08 9.52
N GLY A 36 31.56 -30.10 9.77
CA GLY A 36 31.10 -28.72 9.99
C GLY A 36 32.23 -27.76 10.33
N PRO A 37 31.94 -26.44 10.40
CA PRO A 37 32.95 -25.43 10.72
C PRO A 37 33.51 -25.63 12.13
N ALA A 38 34.83 -25.54 12.25
CA ALA A 38 35.50 -25.65 13.53
C ALA A 38 34.97 -24.59 14.53
N PRO A 39 34.46 -24.98 15.70
CA PRO A 39 33.91 -24.04 16.66
C PRO A 39 35.01 -23.29 17.39
N LEU A 40 34.75 -22.03 17.70
CA LEU A 40 35.52 -21.25 18.67
C LEU A 40 35.11 -21.63 20.10
N PRO A 41 36.05 -21.64 21.06
CA PRO A 41 35.71 -21.81 22.46
C PRO A 41 34.66 -20.79 22.92
N PHE A 42 33.65 -21.26 23.66
CA PHE A 42 32.50 -20.50 24.18
C PHE A 42 31.55 -19.89 23.13
N LEU A 43 32.07 -19.31 22.04
CA LEU A 43 31.28 -18.69 20.98
C LEU A 43 30.70 -19.69 19.98
N GLY A 44 31.24 -20.91 19.90
CA GLY A 44 30.82 -21.89 18.92
C GLY A 44 31.08 -21.38 17.51
N ASN A 45 30.05 -21.36 16.67
CA ASN A 45 30.10 -20.88 15.30
C ASN A 45 29.44 -19.49 15.12
N ALA A 46 29.27 -18.71 16.18
CA ALA A 46 28.56 -17.42 16.11
C ALA A 46 29.24 -16.37 15.19
N LEU A 47 30.56 -16.46 14.94
CA LEU A 47 31.21 -15.57 13.97
C LEU A 47 30.97 -16.00 12.52
N GLN A 48 30.67 -17.28 12.30
CA GLN A 48 30.31 -17.84 10.99
C GLN A 48 28.80 -17.79 10.72
N LEU A 49 27.99 -17.55 11.74
CA LEU A 49 26.53 -17.50 11.66
C LEU A 49 26.06 -16.09 11.98
N LYS A 50 25.63 -15.35 10.96
CA LYS A 50 25.06 -14.02 11.16
C LYS A 50 23.71 -14.14 11.86
N ALA A 51 23.49 -13.36 12.92
CA ALA A 51 22.23 -13.36 13.67
C ALA A 51 21.05 -12.90 12.78
N GLU A 52 21.28 -11.91 11.92
CA GLU A 52 20.41 -11.55 10.80
C GLU A 52 20.87 -12.31 9.55
N GLY A 53 19.99 -13.15 8.99
CA GLY A 53 20.35 -14.01 7.85
C GLY A 53 21.00 -15.33 8.25
N LEU A 54 20.58 -15.90 9.39
CA LEU A 54 21.05 -17.22 9.86
C LEU A 54 20.85 -18.29 8.78
N VAL A 55 19.69 -18.29 8.12
CA VAL A 55 19.36 -19.22 7.02
C VAL A 55 20.35 -19.11 5.86
N ASN A 56 20.71 -17.89 5.46
CA ASN A 56 21.72 -17.66 4.41
C ASN A 56 23.10 -18.17 4.82
N SER A 57 23.48 -17.96 6.08
CA SER A 57 24.74 -18.48 6.63
C SER A 57 24.76 -20.02 6.61
N LEU A 58 23.64 -20.66 6.95
CA LEU A 58 23.50 -22.12 6.89
C LEU A 58 23.54 -22.66 5.45
N ARG A 59 22.95 -21.94 4.50
CA ARG A 59 23.02 -22.27 3.06
C ARG A 59 24.45 -22.26 2.55
N GLU A 60 25.25 -21.26 2.93
CA GLU A 60 26.67 -21.19 2.57
C GLU A 60 27.47 -22.36 3.19
N LEU A 61 27.13 -22.76 4.43
CA LEU A 61 27.75 -23.92 5.07
C LEU A 61 27.36 -25.23 4.38
N ARG A 62 26.11 -25.36 3.93
CA ARG A 62 25.68 -26.53 3.13
C ARG A 62 26.55 -26.69 1.89
N ASP A 63 26.83 -25.61 1.16
CA ASP A 63 27.67 -25.69 -0.04
C ASP A 63 29.07 -26.23 0.23
N LYS A 64 29.57 -26.04 1.45
CA LYS A 64 30.89 -26.48 1.88
C LYS A 64 30.92 -27.87 2.51
N TYR A 65 29.90 -28.22 3.32
CA TYR A 65 29.91 -29.43 4.15
C TYR A 65 28.87 -30.48 3.72
N GLY A 66 28.04 -30.18 2.73
CA GLY A 66 27.01 -31.06 2.21
C GLY A 66 25.67 -30.95 2.95
N PRO A 67 24.75 -31.90 2.72
CA PRO A 67 23.36 -31.83 3.19
C PRO A 67 23.18 -32.11 4.70
N VAL A 68 24.21 -32.67 5.36
CA VAL A 68 24.15 -32.99 6.80
C VAL A 68 25.44 -32.49 7.42
N PHE A 69 25.33 -31.46 8.28
CA PHE A 69 26.51 -30.84 8.89
C PHE A 69 26.25 -30.38 10.33
N THR A 70 27.31 -30.23 11.12
CA THR A 70 27.22 -29.82 12.53
C THR A 70 27.60 -28.36 12.70
N VAL A 71 26.76 -27.59 13.38
CA VAL A 71 27.05 -26.22 13.83
C VAL A 71 26.94 -26.10 15.35
N HIS A 72 27.64 -25.14 15.92
CA HIS A 72 27.66 -24.85 17.34
C HIS A 72 26.99 -23.50 17.59
N LEU A 73 25.76 -23.50 18.10
CA LEU A 73 25.05 -22.31 18.53
C LEU A 73 25.46 -21.99 19.98
N GLY A 74 26.45 -21.12 20.13
CA GLY A 74 27.17 -20.92 21.39
C GLY A 74 27.77 -22.24 21.89
N PRO A 75 27.48 -22.69 23.13
CA PRO A 75 27.98 -23.97 23.63
C PRO A 75 27.22 -25.19 23.09
N ARG A 76 26.08 -25.00 22.39
CA ARG A 76 25.18 -26.10 22.01
C ARG A 76 25.50 -26.64 20.62
N ARG A 77 25.54 -27.96 20.49
CA ARG A 77 25.75 -28.65 19.21
C ARG A 77 24.42 -28.93 18.52
N VAL A 78 24.30 -28.48 17.28
CA VAL A 78 23.12 -28.65 16.42
C VAL A 78 23.56 -29.32 15.13
N VAL A 79 22.85 -30.35 14.70
CA VAL A 79 23.05 -30.97 13.38
C VAL A 79 22.00 -30.41 12.42
N VAL A 80 22.45 -29.81 11.33
CA VAL A 80 21.56 -29.23 10.33
C VAL A 80 21.32 -30.28 9.25
N LEU A 81 20.04 -30.54 8.99
CA LEU A 81 19.58 -31.33 7.85
C LEU A 81 19.12 -30.35 6.78
N TRP A 82 19.76 -30.41 5.62
CA TRP A 82 19.48 -29.51 4.51
C TRP A 82 19.17 -30.32 3.25
N GLY A 83 18.02 -30.02 2.64
CA GLY A 83 17.58 -30.62 1.38
C GLY A 83 16.63 -31.79 1.56
N TYR A 84 15.78 -31.99 0.56
CA TYR A 84 14.64 -32.91 0.56
C TYR A 84 15.03 -34.33 0.99
N GLU A 85 16.04 -34.94 0.37
CA GLU A 85 16.43 -36.33 0.65
C GLU A 85 16.86 -36.55 2.11
N ALA A 86 17.62 -35.62 2.69
CA ALA A 86 18.13 -35.76 4.05
C ALA A 86 17.02 -35.57 5.09
N VAL A 87 16.12 -34.62 4.85
CA VAL A 87 15.02 -34.33 5.78
C VAL A 87 13.91 -35.35 5.65
N LYS A 88 13.55 -35.81 4.44
CA LYS A 88 12.61 -36.92 4.22
C LYS A 88 13.07 -38.21 4.91
N GLU A 89 14.33 -38.60 4.73
CA GLU A 89 14.88 -39.78 5.38
C GLU A 89 14.78 -39.68 6.92
N ALA A 90 15.09 -38.52 7.47
CA ALA A 90 15.05 -38.29 8.92
C ALA A 90 13.61 -38.24 9.46
N LEU A 91 12.74 -37.44 8.86
CA LEU A 91 11.42 -37.11 9.41
C LEU A 91 10.33 -38.11 9.01
N GLU A 92 10.44 -38.77 7.85
CA GLU A 92 9.47 -39.78 7.39
C GLU A 92 9.99 -41.19 7.61
N CYS A 93 11.11 -41.57 6.97
CA CYS A 93 11.59 -42.95 7.01
C CYS A 93 12.05 -43.37 8.42
N ARG A 94 12.56 -42.41 9.21
CA ARG A 94 13.07 -42.63 10.57
C ARG A 94 12.33 -41.81 11.61
N ALA A 95 11.05 -41.54 11.37
CA ALA A 95 10.22 -40.62 12.14
C ALA A 95 10.27 -40.84 13.66
N ASP A 96 10.35 -42.10 14.11
CA ASP A 96 10.42 -42.48 15.54
C ASP A 96 11.65 -41.90 16.23
N GLU A 97 12.78 -41.92 15.54
CA GLU A 97 14.07 -41.46 16.05
C GLU A 97 14.13 -39.94 16.09
N PHE A 98 13.57 -39.26 15.09
CA PHE A 98 13.58 -37.81 14.95
C PHE A 98 12.31 -37.11 15.48
N SER A 99 11.43 -37.83 16.16
CA SER A 99 10.17 -37.28 16.69
C SER A 99 10.32 -36.40 17.95
N GLY A 100 11.51 -36.36 18.55
CA GLY A 100 11.75 -35.48 19.69
C GLY A 100 11.76 -34.02 19.29
N ARG A 101 11.46 -33.15 20.26
CA ARG A 101 11.47 -31.70 20.13
C ARG A 101 12.69 -31.14 20.84
N GLY A 102 13.52 -30.42 20.11
CA GLY A 102 14.63 -29.67 20.65
C GLY A 102 14.13 -28.51 21.50
N LYS A 103 14.90 -28.15 22.52
CA LYS A 103 14.57 -27.01 23.39
C LYS A 103 14.83 -25.70 22.64
N LEU A 104 13.94 -24.72 22.73
CA LEU A 104 14.23 -23.32 22.39
C LEU A 104 14.47 -22.57 23.70
N ALA A 105 15.62 -21.90 23.84
CA ALA A 105 16.02 -21.24 25.08
C ALA A 105 14.98 -20.24 25.59
N ALA A 106 14.40 -19.44 24.70
CA ALA A 106 13.41 -18.43 25.06
C ALA A 106 12.13 -19.06 25.63
N PHE A 107 11.71 -20.21 25.12
CA PHE A 107 10.52 -20.91 25.61
C PHE A 107 10.80 -21.86 26.76
N GLU A 108 11.99 -22.48 26.82
CA GLU A 108 12.35 -23.46 27.85
C GLU A 108 12.24 -22.89 29.27
N GLU A 109 12.60 -21.61 29.44
CA GLU A 109 12.58 -20.93 30.74
C GLU A 109 11.18 -20.89 31.35
N LEU A 110 10.16 -20.61 30.53
CA LEU A 110 8.78 -20.47 30.96
C LEU A 110 7.97 -21.78 30.80
N VAL A 111 8.11 -22.43 29.65
CA VAL A 111 7.32 -23.59 29.25
C VAL A 111 7.81 -24.87 29.94
N GLN A 112 9.13 -25.01 30.19
CA GLN A 112 9.74 -26.16 30.87
C GLN A 112 9.27 -27.54 30.34
N GLY A 113 9.04 -27.64 29.03
CA GLY A 113 8.58 -28.86 28.36
C GLY A 113 7.11 -29.24 28.61
N PHE A 114 6.29 -28.35 29.16
CA PHE A 114 4.84 -28.49 29.25
C PHE A 114 4.15 -27.93 27.98
N GLY A 115 2.84 -28.14 27.86
CA GLY A 115 2.06 -27.79 26.68
C GLY A 115 2.30 -28.75 25.51
N LEU A 116 1.89 -28.35 24.32
CA LEU A 116 1.88 -29.22 23.14
C LEU A 116 3.13 -29.07 22.27
N LEU A 117 3.59 -27.84 22.07
CA LEU A 117 4.62 -27.51 21.07
C LEU A 117 6.01 -28.00 21.46
N PHE A 118 6.37 -27.84 22.75
CA PHE A 118 7.68 -28.15 23.30
C PHE A 118 7.75 -29.44 24.14
N ALA A 119 6.64 -30.15 24.29
CA ALA A 119 6.60 -31.42 25.00
C ALA A 119 7.28 -32.55 24.22
N ASN A 120 7.69 -33.58 24.97
CA ASN A 120 8.33 -34.80 24.50
C ASN A 120 7.72 -36.03 25.21
N GLY A 121 8.01 -37.22 24.68
CA GLY A 121 7.58 -38.47 25.29
C GLY A 121 6.06 -38.63 25.34
N GLU A 122 5.55 -39.21 26.42
CA GLU A 122 4.14 -39.55 26.55
C GLU A 122 3.24 -38.31 26.69
N ARG A 123 3.70 -37.27 27.40
CA ARG A 123 3.04 -35.95 27.43
C ARG A 123 2.66 -35.45 26.05
N TRP A 124 3.63 -35.41 25.14
CA TRP A 124 3.37 -34.95 23.79
C TRP A 124 2.40 -35.86 23.04
N ARG A 125 2.48 -37.19 23.21
CA ARG A 125 1.59 -38.13 22.53
C ARG A 125 0.15 -37.99 23.01
N GLN A 126 -0.07 -37.92 24.32
CA GLN A 126 -1.40 -37.73 24.92
C GLN A 126 -2.00 -36.40 24.45
N LEU A 127 -1.29 -35.28 24.65
CA LEU A 127 -1.79 -33.95 24.28
C LEU A 127 -2.01 -33.83 22.77
N ARG A 128 -1.11 -34.35 21.92
CA ARG A 128 -1.28 -34.28 20.47
C ARG A 128 -2.47 -35.10 19.99
N ARG A 129 -2.64 -36.32 20.51
CA ARG A 129 -3.78 -37.19 20.13
C ARG A 129 -5.10 -36.53 20.54
N PHE A 130 -5.16 -36.02 21.76
CA PHE A 130 -6.31 -35.27 22.25
C PHE A 130 -6.60 -34.06 21.37
N SER A 131 -5.61 -33.20 21.13
CA SER A 131 -5.82 -31.99 20.32
C SER A 131 -6.24 -32.28 18.88
N LEU A 132 -5.70 -33.32 18.24
CA LEU A 132 -6.13 -33.71 16.90
C LEU A 132 -7.59 -34.17 16.91
N ALA A 133 -7.96 -35.03 17.87
CA ALA A 133 -9.33 -35.49 18.00
C ALA A 133 -10.29 -34.32 18.24
N THR A 134 -9.99 -33.42 19.17
CA THR A 134 -10.84 -32.26 19.48
C THR A 134 -10.97 -31.27 18.33
N LEU A 135 -9.94 -31.07 17.51
CA LEU A 135 -10.02 -30.19 16.34
C LEU A 135 -10.77 -30.82 15.16
N GLN A 136 -10.85 -32.15 15.10
CA GLN A 136 -11.59 -32.89 14.06
C GLN A 136 -13.05 -33.12 14.46
N ASP A 137 -13.31 -33.44 15.73
CA ASP A 137 -14.65 -33.52 16.34
C ASP A 137 -15.15 -32.11 16.71
N ALA A 138 -15.49 -31.32 15.70
CA ALA A 138 -16.49 -30.29 15.90
C ALA A 138 -17.84 -31.02 16.10
N GLY A 139 -18.13 -31.39 17.35
CA GLY A 139 -19.26 -32.26 17.71
C GLY A 139 -20.61 -31.86 17.10
N PRO A 140 -21.58 -32.78 17.05
CA PRO A 140 -22.88 -32.58 16.39
C PRO A 140 -23.61 -31.35 16.95
N GLY A 141 -24.07 -30.45 16.07
CA GLY A 141 -24.80 -29.23 16.41
C GLY A 141 -23.96 -27.94 16.46
N LYS A 142 -22.64 -28.01 16.20
CA LYS A 142 -21.76 -26.84 16.13
C LYS A 142 -21.62 -26.32 14.69
N GLN A 143 -21.47 -25.00 14.53
CA GLN A 143 -21.03 -24.43 13.25
C GLN A 143 -19.72 -25.08 12.83
N SER A 144 -19.63 -25.47 11.55
CA SER A 144 -18.41 -26.07 11.02
C SER A 144 -17.25 -25.07 11.14
N VAL A 145 -16.01 -25.57 11.28
CA VAL A 145 -14.81 -24.71 11.30
C VAL A 145 -14.73 -23.87 10.02
N GLU A 146 -15.21 -24.40 8.90
CA GLU A 146 -15.33 -23.69 7.63
C GLU A 146 -16.29 -22.49 7.72
N GLU A 147 -17.49 -22.67 8.27
CA GLU A 147 -18.46 -21.58 8.48
C GLU A 147 -17.85 -20.45 9.33
N GLN A 148 -17.10 -20.79 10.38
CA GLN A 148 -16.42 -19.80 11.21
C GLN A 148 -15.40 -18.99 10.41
N ILE A 149 -14.64 -19.63 9.53
CA ILE A 149 -13.68 -18.93 8.65
C ILE A 149 -14.42 -18.06 7.63
N GLN A 150 -15.52 -18.54 7.05
CA GLN A 150 -16.34 -17.77 6.10
C GLN A 150 -16.91 -16.51 6.75
N GLU A 151 -17.44 -16.62 7.97
CA GLU A 151 -17.96 -15.47 8.71
C GLU A 151 -16.86 -14.45 9.02
N GLU A 152 -15.67 -14.89 9.45
CA GLU A 152 -14.55 -13.99 9.68
C GLU A 152 -14.00 -13.39 8.36
N ALA A 153 -14.06 -14.12 7.25
CA ALA A 153 -13.69 -13.60 5.94
C ALA A 153 -14.66 -12.52 5.46
N GLN A 154 -15.96 -12.69 5.72
CA GLN A 154 -16.95 -11.66 5.44
C GLN A 154 -16.68 -10.39 6.26
N ARG A 155 -16.37 -10.53 7.55
CA ARG A 155 -15.98 -9.38 8.41
C ARG A 155 -14.71 -8.70 7.94
N LEU A 156 -13.70 -9.47 7.53
CA LEU A 156 -12.47 -8.93 6.95
C LEU A 156 -12.78 -8.08 5.70
N VAL A 157 -13.65 -8.58 4.83
CA VAL A 157 -14.11 -7.84 3.65
C VAL A 157 -14.83 -6.55 4.07
N GLU A 158 -15.74 -6.61 5.05
CA GLU A 158 -16.43 -5.42 5.58
C GLU A 158 -15.47 -4.38 6.17
N GLU A 159 -14.45 -4.81 6.90
CA GLU A 159 -13.39 -3.94 7.42
C GLU A 159 -12.57 -3.30 6.30
N PHE A 160 -12.25 -4.05 5.24
CA PHE A 160 -11.59 -3.49 4.05
C PHE A 160 -12.50 -2.47 3.34
N ARG A 161 -13.82 -2.68 3.30
CA ARG A 161 -14.76 -1.70 2.72
C ARG A 161 -14.72 -0.36 3.47
N LYS A 162 -14.53 -0.38 4.79
CA LYS A 162 -14.45 0.84 5.62
C LYS A 162 -13.26 1.74 5.25
N THR A 163 -12.22 1.19 4.62
CA THR A 163 -11.05 1.95 4.15
C THR A 163 -11.37 2.85 2.95
N LYS A 164 -12.48 2.61 2.24
CA LYS A 164 -12.94 3.40 1.08
C LYS A 164 -11.85 3.61 0.01
N GLY A 165 -10.98 2.63 -0.19
CA GLY A 165 -9.88 2.69 -1.17
C GLY A 165 -8.69 3.55 -0.75
N SER A 166 -8.66 4.05 0.49
CA SER A 166 -7.48 4.76 1.02
C SER A 166 -6.35 3.77 1.36
N PRO A 167 -5.06 4.18 1.26
CA PRO A 167 -3.93 3.33 1.63
C PRO A 167 -3.96 2.94 3.12
N PHE A 168 -3.77 1.66 3.42
CA PHE A 168 -3.69 1.17 4.80
C PHE A 168 -2.69 0.01 4.95
N ASP A 169 -2.21 -0.22 6.17
CA ASP A 169 -1.37 -1.39 6.51
C ASP A 169 -2.28 -2.59 6.86
N PRO A 170 -2.21 -3.71 6.11
CA PRO A 170 -3.09 -4.87 6.32
C PRO A 170 -2.72 -5.70 7.57
N THR A 171 -1.59 -5.43 8.23
CA THR A 171 -1.04 -6.28 9.31
C THR A 171 -2.07 -6.57 10.41
N PHE A 172 -2.72 -5.54 10.96
CA PHE A 172 -3.68 -5.73 12.04
C PHE A 172 -5.00 -6.34 11.57
N PHE A 173 -5.41 -6.11 10.32
CA PHE A 173 -6.62 -6.73 9.79
C PHE A 173 -6.45 -8.24 9.68
N LEU A 174 -5.35 -8.67 9.06
CA LEU A 174 -5.07 -10.09 8.83
C LEU A 174 -4.75 -10.84 10.13
N SER A 175 -3.98 -10.23 11.04
CA SER A 175 -3.72 -10.84 12.36
C SER A 175 -5.00 -10.98 13.19
N ARG A 176 -5.91 -9.99 13.14
CA ARG A 176 -7.20 -10.08 13.83
C ARG A 176 -8.06 -11.20 13.27
N SER A 177 -8.21 -11.30 11.95
CA SER A 177 -9.03 -12.34 11.31
C SER A 177 -8.53 -13.76 11.63
N ALA A 178 -7.23 -14.02 11.49
CA ALA A 178 -6.64 -15.32 11.86
C ALA A 178 -6.79 -15.61 13.36
N SER A 179 -6.56 -14.60 14.23
CA SER A 179 -6.72 -14.76 15.68
C SER A 179 -8.16 -15.07 16.09
N SER A 180 -9.14 -14.51 15.39
CA SER A 180 -10.56 -14.67 15.70
C SER A 180 -11.01 -16.12 15.47
N VAL A 181 -10.55 -16.75 14.39
CA VAL A 181 -10.82 -18.17 14.09
C VAL A 181 -10.28 -19.06 15.22
N ILE A 182 -9.01 -18.91 15.58
CA ILE A 182 -8.44 -19.75 16.64
C ILE A 182 -9.00 -19.42 18.04
N CYS A 183 -9.40 -18.17 18.30
CA CYS A 183 -10.09 -17.80 19.54
C CYS A 183 -11.46 -18.46 19.66
N SER A 184 -12.22 -18.53 18.57
CA SER A 184 -13.49 -19.24 18.52
C SER A 184 -13.30 -20.72 18.89
N ILE A 185 -12.26 -21.36 18.34
CA ILE A 185 -11.94 -22.77 18.60
C ILE A 185 -11.44 -23.00 20.03
N VAL A 186 -10.55 -22.13 20.54
CA VAL A 186 -9.86 -22.34 21.82
C VAL A 186 -10.66 -21.82 23.01
N PHE A 187 -11.27 -20.64 22.89
CA PHE A 187 -11.94 -19.93 23.98
C PHE A 187 -13.47 -19.87 23.84
N GLY A 188 -14.04 -20.44 22.78
CA GLY A 188 -15.49 -20.50 22.55
C GLY A 188 -16.13 -19.15 22.31
N GLN A 189 -15.32 -18.10 22.17
CA GLN A 189 -15.76 -16.73 22.01
C GLN A 189 -14.92 -16.06 20.95
N ARG A 190 -15.63 -15.36 20.06
CA ARG A 190 -15.02 -14.38 19.18
C ARG A 190 -14.90 -13.07 19.94
N PHE A 191 -13.75 -12.43 19.84
CA PHE A 191 -13.52 -11.15 20.50
C PHE A 191 -13.95 -10.00 19.58
N ASP A 192 -14.58 -8.99 20.16
CA ASP A 192 -14.88 -7.75 19.44
C ASP A 192 -13.56 -7.07 19.04
N TYR A 193 -13.51 -6.53 17.82
CA TYR A 193 -12.35 -5.81 17.29
C TYR A 193 -12.03 -4.52 18.06
N THR A 194 -12.88 -4.13 19.00
CA THR A 194 -12.71 -2.97 19.90
C THR A 194 -12.30 -3.33 21.32
N ASP A 195 -12.26 -4.61 21.69
CA ASP A 195 -11.85 -5.05 23.04
C ASP A 195 -10.37 -4.77 23.27
N LYS A 196 -10.10 -3.77 24.13
CA LYS A 196 -8.73 -3.33 24.45
C LYS A 196 -7.88 -4.44 25.09
N SER A 197 -8.47 -5.32 25.89
CA SER A 197 -7.73 -6.41 26.55
C SER A 197 -7.25 -7.43 25.53
N PHE A 198 -8.11 -7.79 24.59
CA PHE A 198 -7.78 -8.70 23.50
C PHE A 198 -6.79 -8.08 22.51
N LEU A 199 -6.95 -6.80 22.17
CA LEU A 199 -6.01 -6.09 21.31
C LEU A 199 -4.60 -6.01 21.92
N ASP A 200 -4.50 -5.80 23.24
CA ASP A 200 -3.21 -5.84 23.96
C ASP A 200 -2.60 -7.25 23.93
N PHE A 201 -3.41 -8.28 24.19
CA PHE A 201 -3.00 -9.69 24.07
C PHE A 201 -2.49 -10.05 22.67
N LEU A 202 -3.20 -9.63 21.62
CA LEU A 202 -2.78 -9.84 20.22
C LEU A 202 -1.50 -9.06 19.89
N ALA A 203 -1.40 -7.81 20.34
CA ALA A 203 -0.21 -6.99 20.12
C ALA A 203 1.03 -7.58 20.80
N LYS A 204 0.92 -8.05 22.05
CA LYS A 204 1.99 -8.73 22.78
C LYS A 204 2.39 -10.04 22.10
N THR A 205 1.43 -10.81 21.61
CA THR A 205 1.68 -12.06 20.85
C THR A 205 2.51 -11.78 19.59
N ASN A 206 2.12 -10.76 18.80
CA ASN A 206 2.88 -10.35 17.61
C ASN A 206 4.29 -9.84 17.97
N GLN A 207 4.41 -9.07 19.06
CA GLN A 207 5.70 -8.58 19.54
C GLN A 207 6.64 -9.71 19.94
N VAL A 208 6.13 -10.75 20.62
CA VAL A 208 6.90 -11.96 20.93
C VAL A 208 7.42 -12.60 19.63
N PHE A 209 6.56 -12.82 18.64
CA PHE A 209 6.93 -13.40 17.35
C PHE A 209 8.02 -12.60 16.61
N VAL A 210 7.87 -11.27 16.57
CA VAL A 210 8.82 -10.34 15.93
C VAL A 210 10.15 -10.23 16.70
N ARG A 211 10.12 -10.29 18.04
CA ARG A 211 11.33 -10.22 18.88
C ARG A 211 12.12 -11.52 18.88
N LEU A 212 11.45 -12.68 18.83
CA LEU A 212 12.13 -13.97 18.62
C LEU A 212 12.92 -13.98 17.31
N SER A 213 12.40 -13.31 16.27
CA SER A 213 13.05 -13.16 14.97
C SER A 213 14.11 -12.05 14.90
N SER A 214 14.37 -11.35 16.00
CA SER A 214 15.36 -10.26 16.06
C SER A 214 16.76 -10.74 16.41
N THR A 215 17.77 -9.90 16.14
CA THR A 215 19.15 -10.13 16.60
C THR A 215 19.24 -10.42 18.10
N TRP A 216 18.51 -9.70 18.95
CA TRP A 216 18.47 -9.96 20.40
C TRP A 216 17.86 -11.32 20.74
N GLY A 217 16.80 -11.73 20.03
CA GLY A 217 16.18 -13.05 20.19
C GLY A 217 17.12 -14.19 19.79
N GLN A 218 17.82 -14.03 18.66
CA GLN A 218 18.80 -15.02 18.19
C GLN A 218 20.03 -15.11 19.10
N LEU A 219 20.52 -13.97 19.60
CA LEU A 219 21.59 -13.94 20.60
C LEU A 219 21.17 -14.63 21.90
N TYR A 220 19.94 -14.42 22.35
CA TYR A 220 19.40 -15.15 23.51
C TYR A 220 19.35 -16.66 23.25
N GLU A 221 18.90 -17.09 22.07
CA GLU A 221 18.87 -18.52 21.73
C GLU A 221 20.26 -19.15 21.75
N MET A 222 21.26 -18.48 21.18
CA MET A 222 22.65 -18.95 21.13
C MET A 222 23.34 -18.91 22.49
N PHE A 223 23.11 -17.86 23.29
CA PHE A 223 23.89 -17.54 24.49
C PHE A 223 23.04 -17.35 25.75
N SER A 224 21.97 -18.13 25.92
CA SER A 224 21.04 -17.97 27.06
C SER A 224 21.68 -18.09 28.44
N CYS A 225 22.83 -18.74 28.58
CA CYS A 225 23.57 -18.80 29.84
C CYS A 225 24.11 -17.44 30.29
N VAL A 226 24.49 -16.57 29.35
CA VAL A 226 25.01 -15.22 29.64
C VAL A 226 23.90 -14.18 29.50
N MET A 227 23.12 -14.27 28.42
CA MET A 227 22.10 -13.29 28.06
C MET A 227 20.99 -13.16 29.10
N ARG A 228 20.71 -14.21 29.89
CA ARG A 228 19.73 -14.12 31.00
C ARG A 228 20.07 -13.02 32.01
N PHE A 229 21.37 -12.77 32.24
CA PHE A 229 21.83 -11.82 33.24
C PHE A 229 21.92 -10.39 32.67
N LEU A 230 22.07 -10.26 31.35
CA LEU A 230 22.23 -8.98 30.67
C LEU A 230 20.88 -8.28 30.46
N PRO A 231 20.79 -6.95 30.65
CA PRO A 231 19.62 -6.18 30.23
C PRO A 231 19.50 -6.18 28.71
N GLY A 232 18.28 -6.11 28.19
CA GLY A 232 18.05 -6.04 26.74
C GLY A 232 16.61 -6.31 26.34
N ALA A 233 16.33 -6.16 25.05
CA ALA A 233 14.99 -6.33 24.47
C ALA A 233 14.46 -7.76 24.63
N HIS A 234 15.33 -8.76 24.81
CA HIS A 234 14.94 -10.15 25.08
C HIS A 234 14.22 -10.30 26.43
N LYS A 235 14.47 -9.43 27.43
CA LYS A 235 13.73 -9.48 28.71
C LYS A 235 12.24 -9.16 28.54
N GLN A 236 11.88 -8.34 27.55
CA GLN A 236 10.47 -8.06 27.26
C GLN A 236 9.73 -9.29 26.73
N ILE A 237 10.42 -10.24 26.09
CA ILE A 237 9.79 -11.49 25.63
C ILE A 237 9.18 -12.25 26.81
N PHE A 238 9.91 -12.34 27.93
CA PHE A 238 9.44 -13.06 29.12
C PHE A 238 8.27 -12.34 29.80
N ARG A 239 8.33 -11.01 29.91
CA ARG A 239 7.23 -10.20 30.46
C ARG A 239 5.95 -10.36 29.64
N ASP A 240 6.06 -10.25 28.32
CA ASP A 240 4.90 -10.40 27.44
C ASP A 240 4.32 -11.83 27.51
N LEU A 241 5.17 -12.85 27.60
CA LEU A 241 4.72 -14.23 27.76
C LEU A 241 4.02 -14.50 29.11
N GLU A 242 4.46 -13.85 30.19
CA GLU A 242 3.80 -13.91 31.50
C GLU A 242 2.42 -13.25 31.46
N ASP A 243 2.31 -12.08 30.83
CA ASP A 243 1.04 -11.38 30.63
C ASP A 243 0.07 -12.22 29.79
N ILE A 244 0.55 -12.82 28.70
CA ILE A 244 -0.21 -13.74 27.84
C ILE A 244 -0.73 -14.94 28.64
N ASN A 245 0.14 -15.59 29.43
CA ASN A 245 -0.27 -16.73 30.26
C ASN A 245 -1.32 -16.33 31.30
N SER A 246 -1.21 -15.13 31.85
CA SER A 246 -2.17 -14.60 32.83
C SER A 246 -3.54 -14.37 32.20
N PHE A 247 -3.58 -13.76 31.01
CA PHE A 247 -4.82 -13.57 30.23
C PHE A 247 -5.51 -14.92 29.93
N ILE A 248 -4.74 -15.92 29.48
CA ILE A 248 -5.27 -17.26 29.18
C ILE A 248 -5.80 -17.94 30.45
N LEU A 249 -5.09 -17.79 31.57
CA LEU A 249 -5.52 -18.36 32.84
C LEU A 249 -6.84 -17.73 33.32
N GLU A 250 -7.03 -16.43 33.18
CA GLU A 250 -8.29 -15.76 33.48
C GLU A 250 -9.44 -16.31 32.63
N ARG A 251 -9.19 -16.53 31.34
CA ARG A 251 -10.19 -17.12 30.45
C ARG A 251 -10.53 -18.56 30.83
N ILE A 252 -9.53 -19.38 31.18
CA ILE A 252 -9.76 -20.74 31.67
C ILE A 252 -10.62 -20.75 32.94
N LYS A 253 -10.38 -19.82 33.88
CA LYS A 253 -11.21 -19.68 35.09
C LYS A 253 -12.66 -19.33 34.75
N ALA A 254 -12.88 -18.44 33.78
CA ALA A 254 -14.22 -18.10 33.31
C ALA A 254 -14.93 -19.30 32.67
N ASN A 255 -14.20 -20.12 31.89
CA ASN A 255 -14.72 -21.36 31.33
C ASN A 255 -15.08 -22.37 32.43
N GLN A 256 -14.21 -22.55 33.44
CA GLN A 256 -14.49 -23.42 34.60
C GLN A 256 -15.76 -23.03 35.35
N ALA A 257 -15.99 -21.72 35.53
CA ALA A 257 -17.18 -21.22 36.23
C ALA A 257 -18.49 -21.41 35.43
N SER A 258 -18.40 -21.55 34.11
CA SER A 258 -19.54 -21.66 33.19
C SER A 258 -19.57 -22.99 32.43
N LEU A 259 -18.86 -24.01 32.95
CA LEU A 259 -18.68 -25.30 32.28
C LEU A 259 -20.00 -26.08 32.25
N ASP A 260 -20.46 -26.40 31.04
CA ASP A 260 -21.56 -27.33 30.80
C ASP A 260 -20.99 -28.69 30.38
N ARG A 261 -21.38 -29.76 31.08
CA ARG A 261 -20.87 -31.13 30.84
C ARG A 261 -21.49 -31.77 29.62
N ASP A 262 -22.71 -31.40 29.29
CA ASP A 262 -23.47 -32.01 28.20
C ASP A 262 -23.17 -31.32 26.86
N ASN A 263 -22.75 -30.05 26.92
CA ASN A 263 -22.46 -29.24 25.75
C ASN A 263 -21.12 -28.49 25.87
N PRO A 264 -19.96 -29.16 25.71
CA PRO A 264 -18.66 -28.50 25.76
C PRO A 264 -18.56 -27.49 24.61
N ARG A 265 -18.25 -26.23 24.91
CA ARG A 265 -18.29 -25.15 23.92
C ARG A 265 -17.05 -25.13 23.03
N ASP A 266 -15.88 -25.31 23.64
CA ASP A 266 -14.58 -25.07 23.03
C ASP A 266 -13.50 -26.05 23.47
N PHE A 267 -12.27 -25.85 22.98
CA PHE A 267 -11.12 -26.66 23.34
C PHE A 267 -10.86 -26.71 24.85
N ILE A 268 -11.05 -25.58 25.56
CA ILE A 268 -10.81 -25.51 27.01
C ILE A 268 -11.83 -26.37 27.75
N ASP A 269 -13.11 -26.27 27.41
CA ASP A 269 -14.17 -27.09 28.01
C ASP A 269 -13.89 -28.59 27.78
N CYS A 270 -13.55 -28.98 26.55
CA CYS A 270 -13.16 -30.35 26.23
C CYS A 270 -11.97 -30.83 27.09
N PHE A 271 -10.97 -29.97 27.28
CA PHE A 271 -9.79 -30.31 28.08
C PHE A 271 -10.14 -30.41 29.58
N LEU A 272 -10.98 -29.52 30.09
CA LEU A 272 -11.47 -29.56 31.48
C LEU A 272 -12.27 -30.84 31.74
N LEU A 273 -13.14 -31.25 30.83
CA LEU A 273 -13.87 -32.52 30.93
C LEU A 273 -12.91 -33.72 30.87
N GLN A 274 -11.85 -33.65 30.05
CA GLN A 274 -10.82 -34.70 30.04
C GLN A 274 -10.05 -34.76 31.36
N MET A 275 -9.77 -33.61 31.98
CA MET A 275 -9.17 -33.56 33.32
C MET A 275 -10.09 -34.20 34.38
N GLU A 276 -11.40 -33.97 34.32
CA GLU A 276 -12.38 -34.62 35.22
C GLU A 276 -12.38 -36.15 35.03
N LYS A 277 -12.34 -36.63 33.77
CA LYS A 277 -12.34 -38.06 33.44
C LYS A 277 -11.07 -38.78 33.90
N GLU A 278 -9.92 -38.10 33.88
CA GLU A 278 -8.63 -38.69 34.23
C GLU A 278 -8.17 -38.41 35.66
N ILE A 279 -9.06 -37.91 36.54
CA ILE A 279 -8.69 -37.49 37.90
C ILE A 279 -8.05 -38.61 38.74
N LEU A 280 -8.41 -39.87 38.47
CA LEU A 280 -7.87 -41.05 39.16
C LEU A 280 -6.57 -41.60 38.51
N ASN A 281 -6.15 -41.07 37.37
CA ASN A 281 -4.95 -41.53 36.67
C ASN A 281 -3.72 -40.72 37.11
N PRO A 282 -2.79 -41.28 37.90
CA PRO A 282 -1.60 -40.56 38.36
C PRO A 282 -0.59 -40.28 37.23
N ALA A 283 -0.71 -40.95 36.08
CA ALA A 283 0.12 -40.73 34.90
C ALA A 283 -0.51 -39.78 33.87
N THR A 284 -1.60 -39.10 34.24
CA THR A 284 -2.28 -38.15 33.35
C THR A 284 -1.41 -36.92 33.09
N GLU A 285 -1.41 -36.48 31.84
CA GLU A 285 -0.79 -35.21 31.44
C GLU A 285 -1.85 -34.10 31.28
N PHE A 286 -3.10 -34.39 31.62
CA PHE A 286 -4.19 -33.42 31.65
C PHE A 286 -4.24 -32.70 33.00
N HIS A 287 -3.54 -31.57 33.08
CA HIS A 287 -3.54 -30.71 34.26
C HIS A 287 -3.48 -29.23 33.87
N LEU A 288 -3.82 -28.32 34.80
CA LEU A 288 -3.99 -26.89 34.52
C LEU A 288 -2.79 -26.25 33.80
N ARG A 289 -1.56 -26.58 34.21
CA ARG A 289 -0.35 -26.06 33.55
C ARG A 289 -0.25 -26.47 32.07
N ASN A 290 -0.59 -27.72 31.73
CA ASN A 290 -0.61 -28.17 30.33
C ASN A 290 -1.77 -27.55 29.57
N LEU A 291 -2.93 -27.31 30.20
CA LEU A 291 -4.06 -26.60 29.59
C LEU A 291 -3.67 -25.17 29.19
N VAL A 292 -3.16 -24.36 30.13
CA VAL A 292 -2.74 -22.97 29.86
C VAL A 292 -1.73 -22.91 28.71
N LEU A 293 -0.69 -23.74 28.77
CA LEU A 293 0.37 -23.73 27.76
C LEU A 293 -0.08 -24.32 26.42
N THR A 294 -1.00 -25.29 26.41
CA THR A 294 -1.56 -25.84 25.17
C THR A 294 -2.47 -24.82 24.49
N ALA A 295 -3.34 -24.14 25.25
CA ALA A 295 -4.17 -23.05 24.73
C ALA A 295 -3.31 -21.92 24.15
N PHE A 296 -2.24 -21.52 24.86
CA PHE A 296 -1.26 -20.57 24.33
C PHE A 296 -0.60 -21.08 23.04
N ASN A 297 -0.16 -22.33 23.00
CA ASN A 297 0.50 -22.90 21.82
C ASN A 297 -0.43 -22.92 20.60
N LEU A 298 -1.70 -23.29 20.77
CA LEU A 298 -2.69 -23.28 19.69
C LEU A 298 -2.94 -21.86 19.19
N PHE A 299 -3.16 -20.91 20.10
CA PHE A 299 -3.38 -19.50 19.75
C PHE A 299 -2.17 -18.87 19.05
N PHE A 300 -0.97 -19.00 19.62
CA PHE A 300 0.26 -18.39 19.11
C PHE A 300 0.61 -18.90 17.72
N VAL A 301 0.56 -20.22 17.51
CA VAL A 301 0.93 -20.83 16.22
C VAL A 301 -0.16 -20.64 15.18
N GLY A 302 -1.43 -20.71 15.56
CA GLY A 302 -2.57 -20.52 14.66
C GLY A 302 -2.70 -19.09 14.13
N THR A 303 -2.32 -18.08 14.94
CA THR A 303 -2.49 -16.67 14.56
C THR A 303 -1.34 -16.15 13.70
N GLU A 304 -0.10 -16.18 14.23
CA GLU A 304 1.00 -15.40 13.65
C GLU A 304 1.51 -15.98 12.32
N THR A 305 1.47 -17.31 12.17
CA THR A 305 1.95 -17.97 10.96
C THR A 305 0.99 -17.77 9.79
N VAL A 306 -0.32 -17.90 10.02
CA VAL A 306 -1.35 -17.67 9.00
C VAL A 306 -1.38 -16.19 8.63
N SER A 307 -1.41 -15.28 9.60
CA SER A 307 -1.42 -13.84 9.32
C SER A 307 -0.18 -13.39 8.54
N SER A 308 1.01 -13.90 8.88
CA SER A 308 2.25 -13.62 8.14
C SER A 308 2.19 -14.14 6.70
N THR A 309 1.62 -15.34 6.50
CA THR A 309 1.45 -15.93 5.17
C THR A 309 0.46 -15.13 4.33
N LEU A 310 -0.69 -14.71 4.89
CA LEU A 310 -1.65 -13.82 4.21
C LEU A 310 -1.02 -12.48 3.84
N ARG A 311 -0.23 -11.89 4.75
CA ARG A 311 0.50 -10.63 4.52
C ARG A 311 1.50 -10.77 3.38
N TYR A 312 2.25 -11.88 3.32
CA TYR A 312 3.09 -12.17 2.16
C TYR A 312 2.27 -12.39 0.90
N GLY A 313 1.14 -13.10 0.99
CA GLY A 313 0.25 -13.35 -0.13
C GLY A 313 -0.21 -12.07 -0.81
N LEU A 314 -0.78 -11.12 -0.06
CA LEU A 314 -1.19 -9.83 -0.61
C LEU A 314 0.01 -9.03 -1.16
N LEU A 315 1.16 -9.04 -0.46
CA LEU A 315 2.36 -8.34 -0.93
C LEU A 315 2.90 -8.89 -2.27
N ILE A 316 2.90 -10.22 -2.42
CA ILE A 316 3.33 -10.90 -3.65
C ILE A 316 2.35 -10.59 -4.79
N LEU A 317 1.04 -10.58 -4.52
CA LEU A 317 0.02 -10.23 -5.52
C LEU A 317 0.16 -8.78 -5.99
N LEU A 318 0.39 -7.84 -5.07
CA LEU A 318 0.67 -6.44 -5.40
C LEU A 318 1.91 -6.27 -6.30
N LYS A 319 2.94 -7.11 -6.11
CA LYS A 319 4.13 -7.11 -6.98
C LYS A 319 3.87 -7.76 -8.34
N HIS A 320 2.93 -8.70 -8.40
CA HIS A 320 2.62 -9.49 -9.58
C HIS A 320 1.14 -9.37 -9.99
N PRO A 321 0.69 -8.20 -10.49
CA PRO A 321 -0.73 -7.94 -10.79
C PRO A 321 -1.31 -8.91 -11.85
N ALA A 322 -0.50 -9.41 -12.77
CA ALA A 322 -0.94 -10.42 -13.74
C ALA A 322 -1.32 -11.77 -13.08
N VAL A 323 -0.77 -12.06 -11.90
CA VAL A 323 -1.14 -13.24 -11.11
C VAL A 323 -2.47 -12.99 -10.40
N GLU A 324 -2.65 -11.81 -9.80
CA GLU A 324 -3.91 -11.37 -9.20
C GLU A 324 -5.07 -11.41 -10.20
N GLU A 325 -4.86 -10.90 -11.41
CA GLU A 325 -5.89 -10.89 -12.47
C GLU A 325 -6.35 -12.31 -12.83
N LYS A 326 -5.42 -13.24 -13.02
CA LYS A 326 -5.74 -14.64 -13.33
C LYS A 326 -6.46 -15.34 -12.19
N MET A 327 -6.07 -15.08 -10.93
CA MET A 327 -6.80 -15.61 -9.77
C MET A 327 -8.22 -15.06 -9.73
N THR A 328 -8.39 -13.75 -9.93
CA THR A 328 -9.70 -13.09 -9.95
C THR A 328 -10.60 -13.65 -11.06
N GLN A 329 -10.07 -13.87 -12.27
CA GLN A 329 -10.80 -14.51 -13.37
C GLN A 329 -11.25 -15.93 -13.02
N GLU A 330 -10.41 -16.72 -12.35
CA GLU A 330 -10.77 -18.08 -11.91
C GLU A 330 -11.84 -18.05 -10.82
N ILE A 331 -11.72 -17.13 -9.85
CA ILE A 331 -12.74 -16.87 -8.81
C ILE A 331 -14.08 -16.52 -9.44
N ASP A 332 -14.10 -15.60 -10.41
CA ASP A 332 -15.32 -15.19 -11.11
C ASP A 332 -15.98 -16.33 -11.86
N ARG A 333 -15.18 -17.19 -12.49
CA ARG A 333 -15.67 -18.33 -13.26
C ARG A 333 -16.26 -19.43 -12.37
N VAL A 334 -15.64 -19.72 -11.23
CA VAL A 334 -15.99 -20.89 -10.39
C VAL A 334 -16.96 -20.53 -9.26
N ILE A 335 -16.73 -19.39 -8.59
CA ILE A 335 -17.49 -18.97 -7.41
C ILE A 335 -18.51 -17.89 -7.79
N GLY A 336 -18.14 -16.96 -8.67
CA GLY A 336 -18.91 -15.76 -8.98
C GLY A 336 -18.81 -14.71 -7.87
N ARG A 337 -19.74 -13.74 -7.82
CA ARG A 337 -19.74 -12.63 -6.84
C ARG A 337 -20.90 -12.68 -5.82
N SER A 338 -21.78 -13.68 -5.91
CA SER A 338 -23.02 -13.75 -5.13
C SER A 338 -22.93 -14.54 -3.82
N ARG A 339 -21.97 -15.46 -3.70
CA ARG A 339 -21.80 -16.34 -2.53
C ARG A 339 -20.35 -16.29 -2.01
N MET A 340 -20.16 -16.66 -0.74
CA MET A 340 -18.83 -16.78 -0.15
C MET A 340 -18.05 -17.97 -0.73
N PRO A 341 -16.70 -17.86 -0.80
CA PRO A 341 -15.84 -18.99 -1.13
C PRO A 341 -15.94 -20.12 -0.10
N ALA A 342 -15.94 -21.36 -0.57
CA ALA A 342 -15.99 -22.57 0.24
C ALA A 342 -14.81 -23.50 -0.06
N VAL A 343 -14.44 -24.37 0.88
CA VAL A 343 -13.29 -25.29 0.74
C VAL A 343 -13.47 -26.24 -0.44
N GLU A 344 -14.71 -26.61 -0.75
CA GLU A 344 -15.05 -27.43 -1.92
C GLU A 344 -14.63 -26.79 -3.26
N ASP A 345 -14.59 -25.45 -3.34
CA ASP A 345 -14.21 -24.70 -4.54
C ASP A 345 -12.76 -24.93 -4.92
N ARG A 346 -11.90 -25.19 -3.93
CA ARG A 346 -10.45 -25.36 -4.11
C ARG A 346 -10.11 -26.41 -5.16
N SER A 347 -10.84 -27.53 -5.18
CA SER A 347 -10.63 -28.62 -6.14
C SER A 347 -10.87 -28.21 -7.60
N ARG A 348 -11.67 -27.16 -7.82
CA ARG A 348 -12.04 -26.61 -9.14
C ARG A 348 -11.22 -25.37 -9.53
N MET A 349 -10.32 -24.92 -8.65
CA MET A 349 -9.52 -23.70 -8.81
C MET A 349 -8.01 -24.01 -8.77
N PRO A 350 -7.48 -24.80 -9.73
CA PRO A 350 -6.09 -25.24 -9.71
C PRO A 350 -5.08 -24.09 -9.78
N TYR A 351 -5.41 -22.97 -10.44
CA TYR A 351 -4.47 -21.85 -10.52
C TYR A 351 -4.36 -21.14 -9.17
N THR A 352 -5.48 -20.86 -8.52
CA THR A 352 -5.56 -20.29 -7.18
C THR A 352 -4.89 -21.18 -6.15
N ASP A 353 -5.12 -22.50 -6.21
CA ASP A 353 -4.43 -23.45 -5.34
C ASP A 353 -2.91 -23.45 -5.58
N ALA A 354 -2.46 -23.41 -6.84
CA ALA A 354 -1.05 -23.30 -7.17
C ALA A 354 -0.42 -21.99 -6.65
N VAL A 355 -1.13 -20.86 -6.75
CA VAL A 355 -0.64 -19.58 -6.23
C VAL A 355 -0.53 -19.62 -4.70
N ILE A 356 -1.50 -20.20 -3.99
CA ILE A 356 -1.44 -20.34 -2.52
C ILE A 356 -0.23 -21.19 -2.13
N HIS A 357 0.00 -22.31 -2.80
CA HIS A 357 1.19 -23.13 -2.56
C HIS A 357 2.48 -22.37 -2.85
N GLU A 358 2.52 -21.57 -3.92
CA GLU A 358 3.69 -20.76 -4.26
C GLU A 358 3.92 -19.63 -3.25
N ILE A 359 2.87 -19.01 -2.70
CA ILE A 359 2.97 -18.05 -1.60
C ILE A 359 3.61 -18.72 -0.38
N GLN A 360 3.16 -19.91 0.00
CA GLN A 360 3.75 -20.65 1.11
C GLN A 360 5.22 -21.02 0.84
N ARG A 361 5.53 -21.45 -0.39
CA ARG A 361 6.89 -21.84 -0.80
C ARG A 361 7.84 -20.66 -0.78
N PHE A 362 7.40 -19.52 -1.31
CA PHE A 362 8.22 -18.33 -1.46
C PHE A 362 8.41 -17.58 -0.14
N SER A 363 7.33 -17.43 0.64
CA SER A 363 7.39 -16.72 1.93
C SER A 363 8.24 -17.46 2.96
N ASP A 364 8.27 -18.79 2.93
CA ASP A 364 9.05 -19.66 3.80
C ASP A 364 9.06 -19.16 5.25
N VAL A 365 7.85 -18.98 5.82
CA VAL A 365 7.65 -18.23 7.08
C VAL A 365 8.47 -18.81 8.23
N ILE A 366 8.64 -20.13 8.31
CA ILE A 366 9.46 -20.81 9.33
C ILE A 366 10.61 -21.58 8.65
N PRO A 367 11.66 -20.89 8.20
CA PRO A 367 12.67 -21.44 7.27
C PRO A 367 13.57 -22.53 7.88
N MET A 368 13.66 -22.62 9.21
CA MET A 368 14.47 -23.64 9.90
C MET A 368 13.64 -24.73 10.57
N ASN A 369 12.32 -24.73 10.33
CA ASN A 369 11.35 -25.51 11.11
C ASN A 369 11.50 -25.20 12.62
N LEU A 370 10.79 -25.96 13.45
CA LEU A 370 11.07 -26.01 14.89
C LEU A 370 12.16 -27.04 15.16
N PRO A 371 13.08 -26.82 16.12
CA PRO A 371 14.21 -27.71 16.33
C PRO A 371 13.73 -29.10 16.74
N HIS A 372 14.26 -30.16 16.14
CA HIS A 372 14.02 -31.55 16.53
C HIS A 372 15.08 -32.03 17.52
N ALA A 373 14.80 -33.13 18.20
CA ALA A 373 15.76 -33.85 19.02
C ALA A 373 15.63 -35.35 18.77
N LEU A 374 16.73 -36.08 18.87
CA LEU A 374 16.71 -37.53 18.78
C LEU A 374 16.09 -38.15 20.04
N THR A 375 15.29 -39.20 19.86
CA THR A 375 14.74 -40.00 20.97
C THR A 375 15.71 -41.07 21.46
N ARG A 376 16.70 -41.44 20.63
CA ARG A 376 17.77 -42.40 20.93
C ARG A 376 19.04 -42.12 20.13
N ASP A 377 20.17 -42.66 20.58
CA ASP A 377 21.42 -42.64 19.83
C ASP A 377 21.20 -43.33 18.48
N THR A 378 21.65 -42.68 17.41
CA THR A 378 21.24 -43.04 16.05
C THR A 378 22.42 -42.94 15.10
N HIS A 379 22.59 -43.93 14.20
CA HIS A 379 23.51 -43.83 13.07
C HIS A 379 22.76 -43.32 11.85
N PHE A 380 23.08 -42.12 11.37
CA PHE A 380 22.43 -41.46 10.23
C PHE A 380 23.48 -41.09 9.18
N ARG A 381 23.34 -41.63 7.96
CA ARG A 381 24.27 -41.41 6.83
C ARG A 381 25.76 -41.60 7.19
N GLY A 382 26.07 -42.64 7.96
CA GLY A 382 27.44 -42.95 8.42
C GLY A 382 27.90 -42.17 9.64
N TYR A 383 27.08 -41.27 10.19
CA TYR A 383 27.38 -40.47 11.37
C TYR A 383 26.68 -41.01 12.61
N ALA A 384 27.39 -41.16 13.73
CA ALA A 384 26.79 -41.52 15.02
C ALA A 384 26.36 -40.25 15.77
N ILE A 385 25.05 -40.09 15.94
CA ILE A 385 24.45 -38.91 16.54
C ILE A 385 23.75 -39.28 17.86
N PRO A 386 24.18 -38.73 19.01
CA PRO A 386 23.62 -39.09 20.30
C PRO A 386 22.26 -38.43 20.60
N LYS A 387 21.49 -39.05 21.50
CA LYS A 387 20.12 -38.76 21.98
C LYS A 387 19.87 -37.33 22.52
N GLN A 388 20.90 -36.50 22.64
CA GLN A 388 20.77 -35.13 23.16
C GLN A 388 21.10 -34.04 22.13
N ARG A 389 21.23 -34.39 20.84
CA ARG A 389 21.50 -33.40 19.78
C ARG A 389 20.21 -32.82 19.24
N ARG A 390 20.24 -31.49 19.04
CA ARG A 390 19.19 -30.76 18.35
C ARG A 390 19.43 -30.81 16.85
N PHE A 391 18.35 -30.75 16.09
CA PHE A 391 18.42 -30.66 14.64
C PHE A 391 17.55 -29.53 14.14
N ASN A 392 18.03 -28.79 13.14
CA ASN A 392 17.20 -27.89 12.35
C ASN A 392 17.05 -28.50 10.96
N ALA A 393 15.84 -28.48 10.43
CA ALA A 393 15.54 -28.99 9.10
C ALA A 393 15.21 -27.80 8.20
N ASN A 394 15.90 -27.67 7.07
CA ASN A 394 15.60 -26.68 6.05
C ASN A 394 15.39 -27.41 4.70
N GLU A 395 14.28 -27.09 4.05
CA GLU A 395 13.84 -27.74 2.81
C GLU A 395 13.33 -26.72 1.80
N ALA A 396 13.23 -27.16 0.53
CA ALA A 396 12.75 -26.35 -0.57
C ALA A 396 11.21 -26.18 -0.62
N PHE A 397 10.41 -27.09 -0.04
CA PHE A 397 8.96 -26.90 0.14
C PHE A 397 8.30 -27.90 1.12
N MET A 398 8.39 -27.66 2.44
CA MET A 398 7.58 -28.34 3.45
C MET A 398 7.10 -27.34 4.51
N PRO A 399 6.18 -26.41 4.16
CA PRO A 399 5.79 -25.30 5.03
C PRO A 399 5.16 -25.74 6.36
N PHE A 400 4.67 -26.98 6.42
CA PHE A 400 4.05 -27.58 7.60
C PHE A 400 4.92 -28.67 8.27
N SER A 401 6.19 -28.82 7.86
CA SER A 401 7.02 -29.99 8.19
C SER A 401 6.45 -31.31 7.63
N THR A 402 7.05 -32.44 7.99
CA THR A 402 6.54 -33.79 7.70
C THR A 402 6.75 -34.73 8.89
N GLY A 403 6.23 -35.96 8.79
CA GLY A 403 6.41 -37.02 9.78
C GLY A 403 5.60 -36.84 11.05
N LYS A 404 6.07 -37.45 12.15
CA LYS A 404 5.33 -37.49 13.43
C LYS A 404 5.03 -36.12 14.04
N ARG A 405 5.78 -35.08 13.66
CA ARG A 405 5.65 -33.70 14.15
C ARG A 405 5.08 -32.73 13.10
N ILE A 406 4.47 -33.25 12.03
CA ILE A 406 3.74 -32.43 11.05
C ILE A 406 2.77 -31.46 11.74
N CYS A 407 2.60 -30.27 11.18
CA CYS A 407 1.76 -29.22 11.75
C CYS A 407 0.37 -29.76 12.10
N LEU A 408 -0.05 -29.51 13.34
CA LEU A 408 -1.34 -29.96 13.85
C LEU A 408 -2.50 -29.22 13.15
N GLY A 409 -2.30 -27.94 12.81
CA GLY A 409 -3.29 -27.08 12.15
C GLY A 409 -3.11 -26.98 10.63
N GLN A 410 -2.48 -27.96 9.97
CA GLN A 410 -2.21 -27.89 8.53
C GLN A 410 -3.48 -27.66 7.71
N GLU A 411 -4.52 -28.46 7.95
CA GLU A 411 -5.77 -28.36 7.18
C GLU A 411 -6.51 -27.06 7.51
N LEU A 412 -6.56 -26.67 8.79
CA LEU A 412 -7.10 -25.38 9.21
C LEU A 412 -6.43 -24.20 8.49
N ALA A 413 -5.10 -24.13 8.52
CA ALA A 413 -4.34 -23.07 7.87
C ALA A 413 -4.58 -23.03 6.35
N ARG A 414 -4.70 -24.19 5.69
CA ARG A 414 -5.01 -24.24 4.25
C ARG A 414 -6.40 -23.70 3.93
N MET A 415 -7.40 -24.02 4.75
CA MET A 415 -8.76 -23.48 4.60
C MET A 415 -8.76 -21.96 4.81
N GLU A 416 -8.11 -21.48 5.88
CA GLU A 416 -7.99 -20.04 6.16
C GLU A 416 -7.33 -19.30 5.00
N LEU A 417 -6.18 -19.77 4.52
CA LEU A 417 -5.47 -19.14 3.40
C LEU A 417 -6.33 -19.08 2.14
N PHE A 418 -7.02 -20.18 1.80
CA PHE A 418 -7.87 -20.24 0.63
C PHE A 418 -9.06 -19.27 0.75
N ILE A 419 -9.84 -19.37 1.83
CA ILE A 419 -11.06 -18.58 2.00
C ILE A 419 -10.73 -17.09 2.15
N PHE A 420 -9.73 -16.72 2.95
CA PHE A 420 -9.39 -15.30 3.13
C PHE A 420 -8.87 -14.66 1.85
N LEU A 421 -7.94 -15.31 1.13
CA LEU A 421 -7.40 -14.75 -0.12
C LEU A 421 -8.48 -14.66 -1.20
N THR A 422 -9.27 -15.71 -1.40
CA THR A 422 -10.33 -15.70 -2.39
C THR A 422 -11.43 -14.69 -2.03
N ALA A 423 -11.83 -14.57 -0.77
CA ALA A 423 -12.83 -13.59 -0.35
C ALA A 423 -12.37 -12.14 -0.58
N VAL A 424 -11.09 -11.84 -0.32
CA VAL A 424 -10.51 -10.53 -0.59
C VAL A 424 -10.51 -10.24 -2.11
N LEU A 425 -9.99 -11.14 -2.94
CA LEU A 425 -9.92 -10.94 -4.40
C LEU A 425 -11.31 -11.00 -5.09
N GLN A 426 -12.27 -11.70 -4.49
CA GLN A 426 -13.67 -11.68 -4.91
C GLN A 426 -14.36 -10.34 -4.63
N ASN A 427 -13.81 -9.48 -3.77
CA ASN A 427 -14.44 -8.22 -3.42
C ASN A 427 -13.63 -6.98 -3.82
N PHE A 428 -12.33 -7.14 -4.04
CA PHE A 428 -11.42 -6.03 -4.29
C PHE A 428 -10.40 -6.33 -5.38
N THR A 429 -9.98 -5.27 -6.05
CA THR A 429 -8.73 -5.21 -6.79
C THR A 429 -7.70 -4.50 -5.91
N LEU A 430 -6.51 -5.07 -5.76
CA LEU A 430 -5.46 -4.57 -4.89
C LEU A 430 -4.55 -3.63 -5.68
N GLU A 431 -4.35 -2.41 -5.19
CA GLU A 431 -3.44 -1.45 -5.81
C GLU A 431 -2.35 -1.02 -4.83
N PRO A 432 -1.07 -1.11 -5.22
CA PRO A 432 0.02 -0.62 -4.38
C PRO A 432 0.15 0.91 -4.50
N PRO A 433 0.48 1.64 -3.41
CA PRO A 433 0.76 3.07 -3.48
C PRO A 433 2.09 3.39 -4.19
N VAL A 434 2.89 2.37 -4.48
CA VAL A 434 4.18 2.46 -5.19
C VAL A 434 4.13 1.57 -6.43
N PRO A 435 4.92 1.84 -7.48
CA PRO A 435 4.95 0.97 -8.66
C PRO A 435 5.28 -0.50 -8.28
N PRO A 436 4.60 -1.50 -8.86
CA PRO A 436 4.81 -2.92 -8.52
C PRO A 436 6.28 -3.38 -8.59
N ARG A 437 7.06 -2.82 -9.52
CA ARG A 437 8.50 -3.11 -9.69
C ARG A 437 9.36 -2.70 -8.49
N ASP A 438 8.92 -1.71 -7.71
CA ASP A 438 9.66 -1.15 -6.58
C ASP A 438 9.29 -1.83 -5.25
N ILE A 439 8.33 -2.77 -5.27
CA ILE A 439 7.94 -3.55 -4.09
C ILE A 439 9.07 -4.52 -3.74
N ASP A 440 9.65 -4.36 -2.55
CA ASP A 440 10.62 -5.32 -2.03
C ASP A 440 9.90 -6.48 -1.31
N LEU A 441 10.29 -7.71 -1.63
CA LEU A 441 9.79 -8.92 -0.99
C LEU A 441 10.74 -9.45 0.10
N THR A 442 11.90 -8.82 0.28
CA THR A 442 12.87 -9.30 1.28
C THR A 442 12.29 -9.22 2.69
N PRO A 443 12.45 -10.29 3.51
CA PRO A 443 11.96 -10.28 4.88
C PRO A 443 12.62 -9.17 5.71
N ARG A 444 11.82 -8.43 6.49
CA ARG A 444 12.32 -7.42 7.43
C ARG A 444 13.23 -8.03 8.50
N ARG A 445 12.94 -9.29 8.88
CA ARG A 445 13.69 -10.08 9.85
C ARG A 445 13.71 -11.54 9.40
N GLY A 446 14.83 -12.23 9.61
CA GLY A 446 15.04 -13.61 9.17
C GLY A 446 15.85 -14.43 10.17
N GLY A 447 15.27 -14.59 11.37
CA GLY A 447 15.81 -15.39 12.46
C GLY A 447 14.95 -16.62 12.71
N PHE A 448 14.04 -16.53 13.68
CA PHE A 448 13.04 -17.57 13.99
C PHE A 448 12.01 -17.73 12.86
N ALA A 449 11.52 -16.60 12.32
CA ALA A 449 10.59 -16.55 11.20
C ALA A 449 11.02 -15.48 10.18
N HIS A 450 10.59 -15.64 8.93
CA HIS A 450 10.60 -14.58 7.93
C HIS A 450 9.40 -13.67 8.17
N VAL A 451 9.68 -12.43 8.61
CA VAL A 451 8.64 -11.43 8.85
C VAL A 451 8.54 -10.54 7.60
N PRO A 452 7.35 -10.38 7.00
CA PRO A 452 7.19 -9.54 5.81
C PRO A 452 7.57 -8.08 6.10
N PRO A 453 8.04 -7.33 5.09
CA PRO A 453 8.25 -5.89 5.21
C PRO A 453 6.92 -5.19 5.54
N CYS A 454 7.02 -4.01 6.15
CA CYS A 454 5.84 -3.16 6.31
C CYS A 454 5.48 -2.56 4.95
N TYR A 455 4.21 -2.63 4.58
CA TYR A 455 3.71 -2.07 3.32
C TYR A 455 2.28 -1.58 3.51
N GLN A 456 1.84 -0.75 2.55
CA GLN A 456 0.47 -0.29 2.45
C GLN A 456 -0.14 -0.78 1.15
N LEU A 457 -1.47 -0.92 1.12
CA LEU A 457 -2.24 -1.24 -0.07
C LEU A 457 -3.54 -0.44 -0.11
N CYS A 458 -4.10 -0.28 -1.30
CA CYS A 458 -5.44 0.23 -1.53
C CYS A 458 -6.33 -0.94 -1.97
N ALA A 459 -7.50 -1.09 -1.34
CA ALA A 459 -8.51 -2.08 -1.75
C ALA A 459 -9.61 -1.39 -2.56
N LEU A 460 -9.56 -1.53 -3.88
CA LEU A 460 -10.48 -0.88 -4.81
C LEU A 460 -11.68 -1.76 -5.13
N TRP A 461 -12.84 -1.14 -5.31
CA TRP A 461 -14.06 -1.85 -5.68
C TRP A 461 -14.11 -2.14 -7.19
N PRO A 462 -14.36 -3.39 -7.61
CA PRO A 462 -14.48 -3.75 -9.03
C PRO A 462 -15.67 -3.08 -9.75
N GLY A 463 -16.67 -2.57 -9.01
CA GLY A 463 -18.02 -2.36 -9.53
C GLY A 463 -18.50 -0.94 -9.81
N PHE A 464 -17.77 0.12 -9.45
CA PHE A 464 -18.33 1.49 -9.53
C PHE A 464 -17.67 2.44 -10.54
N THR A 465 -16.53 2.07 -11.14
CA THR A 465 -15.86 2.97 -12.08
C THR A 465 -16.43 2.83 -13.50
N PHE A 466 -16.62 1.61 -13.99
CA PHE A 466 -17.04 1.38 -15.38
C PHE A 466 -18.45 1.86 -15.73
N PRO A 467 -19.51 1.55 -14.96
CA PRO A 467 -20.85 2.02 -15.28
C PRO A 467 -20.93 3.54 -15.21
N LEU A 468 -20.26 4.18 -14.24
CA LEU A 468 -20.26 5.62 -14.06
C LEU A 468 -19.48 6.34 -15.16
N ILE A 469 -18.33 5.78 -15.59
CA ILE A 469 -17.56 6.27 -16.74
C ILE A 469 -18.36 6.09 -18.04
N LEU A 470 -19.05 4.96 -18.21
CA LEU A 470 -19.89 4.73 -19.39
C LEU A 470 -21.13 5.64 -19.39
N LEU A 471 -21.76 5.88 -18.24
CA LEU A 471 -22.91 6.77 -18.11
C LEU A 471 -22.50 8.22 -18.38
N THR A 472 -21.36 8.66 -17.84
CA THR A 472 -20.81 10.00 -18.10
C THR A 472 -20.40 10.14 -19.57
N ALA A 473 -19.75 9.13 -20.18
CA ALA A 473 -19.42 9.13 -21.60
C ALA A 473 -20.66 9.13 -22.50
N CYS A 474 -21.69 8.33 -22.18
CA CYS A 474 -22.98 8.31 -22.89
C CYS A 474 -23.71 9.66 -22.76
N LEU A 475 -23.70 10.27 -21.58
CA LEU A 475 -24.35 11.55 -21.33
C LEU A 475 -23.61 12.68 -22.08
N LEU A 476 -22.27 12.67 -22.08
CA LEU A 476 -21.46 13.56 -22.91
C LEU A 476 -21.69 13.34 -24.42
N PHE A 477 -21.85 12.09 -24.87
CA PHE A 477 -22.14 11.77 -26.27
C PHE A 477 -23.54 12.21 -26.70
N LEU A 478 -24.56 12.04 -25.84
CA LEU A 478 -25.92 12.52 -26.10
C LEU A 478 -25.98 14.05 -26.14
N LEU A 479 -25.29 14.74 -25.21
CA LEU A 479 -25.14 16.19 -25.23
C LEU A 479 -24.42 16.66 -26.50
N TRP A 480 -23.36 15.96 -26.92
CA TRP A 480 -22.64 16.26 -28.17
C TRP A 480 -23.53 16.07 -29.40
N ARG A 481 -24.30 14.98 -29.47
CA ARG A 481 -25.23 14.70 -30.58
C ARG A 481 -26.36 15.73 -30.66
N GLY A 482 -26.89 16.15 -29.50
CA GLY A 482 -27.88 17.23 -29.42
C GLY A 482 -27.30 18.56 -29.93
N HIS A 483 -26.05 18.87 -29.59
CA HIS A 483 -25.36 20.07 -30.10
C HIS A 483 -25.10 20.00 -31.62
N GLN A 484 -24.75 18.83 -32.16
CA GLN A 484 -24.55 18.64 -33.61
C GLN A 484 -25.86 18.78 -34.42
N ALA A 485 -27.00 18.37 -33.87
CA ALA A 485 -28.29 18.42 -34.58
C ALA A 485 -28.72 19.85 -34.95
N GLY A 486 -28.37 20.85 -34.12
CA GLY A 486 -28.67 22.27 -34.36
C GLY A 486 -27.76 22.98 -35.36
N ARG A 487 -26.79 22.28 -35.96
CA ARG A 487 -25.77 22.87 -36.84
C ARG A 487 -26.20 22.97 -38.31
N ARG A 488 -27.30 22.33 -38.70
CA ARG A 488 -27.76 22.23 -40.10
C ARG A 488 -28.17 23.56 -40.73
N SER A 489 -28.39 24.61 -39.93
CA SER A 489 -28.88 25.93 -40.41
C SER A 489 -27.87 27.07 -40.21
N LEU A 490 -26.62 26.79 -39.83
CA LEU A 490 -25.63 27.81 -39.46
C LEU A 490 -24.43 27.83 -40.43
N PRO A 491 -23.75 28.98 -40.60
CA PRO A 491 -22.49 29.08 -41.33
C PRO A 491 -21.43 28.10 -40.81
N PRO A 492 -20.48 27.67 -41.67
CA PRO A 492 -19.45 26.69 -41.31
C PRO A 492 -18.59 27.20 -40.14
N GLY A 493 -17.96 26.28 -39.40
CA GLY A 493 -17.15 26.65 -38.23
C GLY A 493 -16.50 25.45 -37.55
N PRO A 494 -15.60 25.66 -36.57
CA PRO A 494 -14.94 24.58 -35.84
C PRO A 494 -15.92 23.74 -35.00
N CYS A 495 -15.61 22.45 -34.82
CA CYS A 495 -16.47 21.53 -34.07
C CYS A 495 -16.40 21.83 -32.55
N PRO A 496 -17.52 22.16 -31.89
CA PRO A 496 -17.52 22.49 -30.47
C PRO A 496 -17.37 21.24 -29.59
N LEU A 497 -16.64 21.38 -28.48
CA LEU A 497 -16.60 20.39 -27.42
C LEU A 497 -17.87 20.47 -26.55
N PRO A 498 -18.28 19.36 -25.89
CA PRO A 498 -19.39 19.38 -24.94
C PRO A 498 -19.13 20.41 -23.83
N LEU A 499 -20.14 21.21 -23.48
CA LEU A 499 -20.14 22.25 -22.43
C LEU A 499 -19.18 23.45 -22.65
N LEU A 500 -17.97 23.23 -23.16
CA LEU A 500 -16.93 24.25 -23.34
C LEU A 500 -16.99 24.97 -24.71
N GLY A 501 -17.68 24.41 -25.69
CA GLY A 501 -17.72 24.99 -27.03
C GLY A 501 -16.35 24.95 -27.72
N ASN A 502 -15.96 26.04 -28.37
CA ASN A 502 -14.65 26.20 -29.03
C ASN A 502 -13.61 26.90 -28.13
N LEU A 503 -13.89 27.15 -26.85
CA LEU A 503 -12.97 27.86 -25.93
C LEU A 503 -11.53 27.28 -25.95
N PRO A 504 -11.30 25.96 -25.89
CA PRO A 504 -9.93 25.40 -25.91
C PRO A 504 -9.24 25.49 -27.28
N GLN A 505 -10.00 25.78 -28.33
CA GLN A 505 -9.52 25.94 -29.70
C GLN A 505 -9.25 27.41 -30.03
N LEU A 506 -9.60 28.33 -29.11
CA LEU A 506 -9.28 29.74 -29.19
C LEU A 506 -7.96 30.00 -28.43
N PRO A 507 -7.09 30.87 -28.94
CA PRO A 507 -5.82 31.17 -28.28
C PRO A 507 -6.03 31.93 -26.96
N GLU A 508 -5.20 31.59 -25.96
CA GLU A 508 -5.21 32.24 -24.64
C GLU A 508 -4.72 33.69 -24.68
N TYR A 509 -5.39 34.56 -23.91
CA TYR A 509 -4.96 35.93 -23.65
C TYR A 509 -3.64 35.91 -22.84
N PRO A 510 -2.60 36.74 -23.13
CA PRO A 510 -2.60 37.94 -23.96
C PRO A 510 -2.03 37.74 -25.38
N LYS A 511 -1.88 36.50 -25.85
CA LYS A 511 -1.27 36.17 -27.16
C LYS A 511 -2.25 36.30 -28.33
N VAL A 512 -3.10 37.35 -28.33
CA VAL A 512 -3.87 37.72 -29.52
C VAL A 512 -2.94 38.46 -30.48
N THR A 513 -2.01 37.73 -31.09
CA THR A 513 -1.35 38.21 -32.30
C THR A 513 -2.42 38.37 -33.38
N SER A 514 -2.32 39.40 -34.22
CA SER A 514 -3.22 39.66 -35.36
C SER A 514 -3.44 38.45 -36.29
N ALA A 515 -2.61 37.40 -36.18
CA ALA A 515 -2.67 36.14 -36.90
C ALA A 515 -3.81 35.17 -36.51
N SER A 516 -4.37 35.20 -35.29
CA SER A 516 -5.23 34.08 -34.84
C SER A 516 -6.67 34.07 -35.41
N PRO A 517 -7.36 35.22 -35.57
CA PRO A 517 -8.67 35.22 -36.22
C PRO A 517 -8.54 35.02 -37.74
N LEU A 518 -7.38 35.37 -38.33
CA LEU A 518 -7.08 35.17 -39.75
C LEU A 518 -7.07 33.69 -40.13
N GLN A 519 -6.57 32.80 -39.25
CA GLN A 519 -6.54 31.35 -39.52
C GLN A 519 -7.93 30.72 -39.63
N LEU A 520 -8.90 31.17 -38.82
CA LEU A 520 -10.28 30.69 -38.90
C LEU A 520 -10.99 31.22 -40.14
N ARG A 521 -10.74 32.49 -40.51
CA ARG A 521 -11.21 33.08 -41.77
C ARG A 521 -10.69 32.29 -42.97
N ASP A 522 -9.39 32.00 -43.02
CA ASP A 522 -8.78 31.30 -44.17
C ASP A 522 -9.35 29.88 -44.35
N LYS A 523 -9.85 29.28 -43.25
CA LYS A 523 -10.42 27.93 -43.26
C LYS A 523 -11.92 27.87 -43.49
N TYR A 524 -12.69 28.83 -42.99
CA TYR A 524 -14.16 28.79 -42.98
C TYR A 524 -14.82 29.92 -43.79
N GLY A 525 -14.04 30.86 -44.31
CA GLY A 525 -14.52 32.01 -45.08
C GLY A 525 -14.83 33.24 -44.21
N PRO A 526 -15.41 34.30 -44.82
CA PRO A 526 -15.68 35.57 -44.15
C PRO A 526 -16.84 35.52 -43.14
N VAL A 527 -17.66 34.46 -43.16
CA VAL A 527 -18.79 34.27 -42.23
C VAL A 527 -18.70 32.86 -41.64
N PHE A 528 -18.44 32.77 -40.33
CA PHE A 528 -18.30 31.48 -39.66
C PHE A 528 -18.87 31.48 -38.24
N THR A 529 -19.22 30.30 -37.74
CA THR A 529 -19.84 30.15 -36.41
C THR A 529 -18.83 29.65 -35.37
N ILE A 530 -18.79 30.29 -34.20
CA ILE A 530 -18.06 29.81 -33.02
C ILE A 530 -19.01 29.62 -31.83
N TYR A 531 -18.65 28.72 -30.93
CA TYR A 531 -19.38 28.41 -29.71
C TYR A 531 -18.56 28.87 -28.51
N LEU A 532 -19.11 29.78 -27.71
CA LEU A 532 -18.51 30.24 -26.45
C LEU A 532 -19.30 29.59 -25.30
N GLY A 533 -18.84 28.42 -24.86
CA GLY A 533 -19.62 27.56 -23.97
C GLY A 533 -20.91 27.07 -24.66
N SER A 534 -22.07 27.47 -24.12
CA SER A 534 -23.40 27.18 -24.69
C SER A 534 -23.91 28.25 -25.67
N GLN A 535 -23.27 29.42 -25.72
CA GLN A 535 -23.67 30.51 -26.62
C GLN A 535 -23.11 30.32 -28.03
N ARG A 536 -23.91 30.68 -29.04
CA ARG A 536 -23.54 30.62 -30.46
C ARG A 536 -23.25 32.04 -30.93
N ALA A 537 -22.09 32.25 -31.53
CA ALA A 537 -21.73 33.53 -32.11
C ALA A 537 -21.37 33.33 -33.58
N VAL A 538 -22.03 34.09 -34.47
CA VAL A 538 -21.63 34.19 -35.86
C VAL A 538 -20.63 35.34 -35.97
N VAL A 539 -19.44 35.02 -36.47
CA VAL A 539 -18.36 35.98 -36.67
C VAL A 539 -18.38 36.42 -38.12
N LEU A 540 -18.54 37.73 -38.32
CA LEU A 540 -18.39 38.38 -39.62
C LEU A 540 -16.99 38.97 -39.69
N TRP A 541 -16.25 38.63 -40.75
CA TRP A 541 -14.87 39.04 -40.92
C TRP A 541 -14.60 39.53 -42.34
N GLY A 542 -14.06 40.74 -42.46
CA GLY A 542 -13.74 41.38 -43.74
C GLY A 542 -14.70 42.51 -44.10
N TYR A 543 -14.23 43.46 -44.92
CA TYR A 543 -14.97 44.68 -45.23
C TYR A 543 -16.33 44.40 -45.88
N GLU A 544 -16.38 43.56 -46.92
CA GLU A 544 -17.61 43.26 -47.65
C GLU A 544 -18.69 42.64 -46.75
N ALA A 545 -18.35 41.60 -45.97
CA ALA A 545 -19.29 40.93 -45.08
C ALA A 545 -19.79 41.84 -43.94
N VAL A 546 -18.92 42.70 -43.40
CA VAL A 546 -19.30 43.66 -42.35
C VAL A 546 -20.15 44.79 -42.92
N LYS A 547 -19.83 45.28 -44.13
CA LYS A 547 -20.60 46.31 -44.82
C LYS A 547 -22.00 45.78 -45.17
N GLU A 548 -22.09 44.60 -45.74
CA GLU A 548 -23.38 43.97 -46.07
C GLU A 548 -24.27 43.87 -44.82
N ALA A 549 -23.74 43.36 -43.71
CA ALA A 549 -24.51 43.20 -42.48
C ALA A 549 -24.85 44.54 -41.80
N LEU A 550 -23.86 45.42 -41.61
CA LEU A 550 -24.02 46.62 -40.77
C LEU A 550 -24.44 47.88 -41.53
N VAL A 551 -24.39 47.88 -42.86
CA VAL A 551 -24.79 49.01 -43.72
C VAL A 551 -25.99 48.61 -44.57
N ASP A 552 -25.87 47.55 -45.37
CA ASP A 552 -26.93 47.18 -46.33
C ASP A 552 -28.12 46.51 -45.62
N GLN A 553 -27.87 45.75 -44.55
CA GLN A 553 -28.87 45.08 -43.70
C GLN A 553 -28.93 45.66 -42.28
N ALA A 554 -28.64 46.95 -42.14
CA ALA A 554 -28.49 47.61 -40.83
C ALA A 554 -29.73 47.52 -39.92
N GLU A 555 -30.94 47.37 -40.47
CA GLU A 555 -32.16 47.18 -39.67
C GLU A 555 -32.22 45.78 -39.03
N GLU A 556 -31.70 44.76 -39.71
CA GLU A 556 -31.70 43.36 -39.23
C GLU A 556 -30.55 43.10 -38.24
N PHE A 557 -29.38 43.69 -38.48
CA PHE A 557 -28.18 43.53 -37.64
C PHE A 557 -27.93 44.68 -36.64
N GLY A 558 -28.85 45.63 -36.54
CA GLY A 558 -28.70 46.81 -35.68
C GLY A 558 -28.81 46.52 -34.16
N GLY A 559 -29.33 45.35 -33.78
CA GLY A 559 -29.48 44.92 -32.39
C GLY A 559 -28.18 44.47 -31.74
N ARG A 560 -28.05 44.71 -30.43
CA ARG A 560 -26.93 44.23 -29.61
C ARG A 560 -27.43 43.20 -28.60
N GLU A 561 -27.00 41.95 -28.71
CA GLU A 561 -27.29 40.98 -27.64
C GLU A 561 -26.63 41.39 -26.32
N GLY A 562 -27.34 41.14 -25.22
CA GLY A 562 -26.84 41.42 -23.87
C GLY A 562 -25.72 40.47 -23.50
N LEU A 563 -24.55 41.02 -23.15
CA LEU A 563 -23.56 40.27 -22.38
C LEU A 563 -24.17 39.96 -21.02
N ALA A 564 -24.24 38.68 -20.62
CA ALA A 564 -24.93 38.27 -19.38
C ALA A 564 -24.46 39.04 -18.12
N LEU A 565 -23.17 39.39 -18.07
CA LEU A 565 -22.61 40.23 -17.00
C LEU A 565 -23.17 41.65 -17.01
N VAL A 566 -23.31 42.24 -18.20
CA VAL A 566 -23.81 43.61 -18.39
C VAL A 566 -25.33 43.69 -18.23
N GLU A 567 -26.05 42.67 -18.66
CA GLU A 567 -27.49 42.60 -18.46
C GLU A 567 -27.84 42.52 -16.97
N ARG A 568 -27.03 41.83 -16.17
CA ARG A 568 -27.22 41.76 -14.71
C ARG A 568 -27.00 43.10 -14.01
N THR A 569 -26.11 43.96 -14.52
CA THR A 569 -25.82 45.27 -13.93
C THR A 569 -26.72 46.37 -14.46
N SER A 570 -26.97 46.40 -15.77
CA SER A 570 -27.74 47.45 -16.44
C SER A 570 -29.24 47.15 -16.56
N LYS A 571 -29.64 45.89 -16.40
CA LYS A 571 -31.01 45.39 -16.66
C LYS A 571 -31.54 45.83 -18.05
N GLY A 572 -30.65 45.89 -19.05
CA GLY A 572 -30.97 46.32 -20.41
C GLY A 572 -31.13 47.84 -20.59
N ASN A 573 -30.78 48.65 -19.59
CA ASN A 573 -30.88 50.10 -19.65
C ASN A 573 -29.55 50.77 -20.02
N GLY A 574 -29.62 51.97 -20.60
CA GLY A 574 -28.45 52.78 -20.94
C GLY A 574 -28.13 52.81 -22.43
N LEU A 575 -27.34 53.80 -22.85
CA LEU A 575 -27.13 54.12 -24.27
C LEU A 575 -26.42 53.02 -25.08
N PHE A 576 -25.53 52.24 -24.45
CA PHE A 576 -24.71 51.24 -25.14
C PHE A 576 -25.33 49.84 -25.22
N PHE A 577 -26.26 49.53 -24.30
CA PHE A 577 -26.77 48.17 -24.07
C PHE A 577 -28.31 48.07 -24.17
N SER A 578 -29.01 49.17 -24.39
CA SER A 578 -30.42 49.15 -24.77
C SER A 578 -30.58 48.88 -26.27
N ASN A 579 -31.74 48.35 -26.65
CA ASN A 579 -32.12 48.10 -28.05
C ASN A 579 -33.45 48.77 -28.39
N GLY A 580 -33.81 48.78 -29.68
CA GLY A 580 -35.11 49.24 -30.16
C GLY A 580 -35.38 50.71 -29.85
N GLU A 581 -36.62 51.02 -29.48
CA GLU A 581 -37.06 52.41 -29.31
C GLU A 581 -36.38 53.11 -28.13
N THR A 582 -36.10 52.38 -27.04
CA THR A 582 -35.37 52.89 -25.88
C THR A 582 -33.99 53.40 -26.26
N TRP A 583 -33.27 52.65 -27.08
CA TRP A 583 -31.97 53.07 -27.62
C TRP A 583 -32.09 54.29 -28.53
N ARG A 584 -33.09 54.30 -29.43
CA ARG A 584 -33.31 55.44 -30.36
C ARG A 584 -33.57 56.74 -29.59
N GLN A 585 -34.38 56.70 -28.54
CA GLN A 585 -34.69 57.85 -27.69
C GLN A 585 -33.45 58.34 -26.94
N LEU A 586 -32.75 57.43 -26.25
CA LEU A 586 -31.53 57.77 -25.50
C LEU A 586 -30.43 58.31 -26.43
N ARG A 587 -30.27 57.73 -27.62
CA ARG A 587 -29.29 58.18 -28.62
C ARG A 587 -29.63 59.56 -29.17
N ARG A 588 -30.89 59.83 -29.53
CA ARG A 588 -31.31 61.15 -30.01
C ARG A 588 -31.09 62.22 -28.95
N PHE A 589 -31.47 61.94 -27.70
CA PHE A 589 -31.24 62.85 -26.58
C PHE A 589 -29.74 63.10 -26.38
N ALA A 590 -28.92 62.04 -26.31
CA ALA A 590 -27.49 62.13 -26.09
C ALA A 590 -26.79 62.91 -27.21
N LEU A 591 -27.06 62.60 -28.48
CA LEU A 591 -26.43 63.30 -29.61
C LEU A 591 -26.82 64.78 -29.68
N THR A 592 -28.09 65.10 -29.43
CA THR A 592 -28.56 66.50 -29.40
C THR A 592 -27.88 67.28 -28.28
N THR A 593 -27.80 66.66 -27.10
CA THR A 593 -27.16 67.23 -25.92
C THR A 593 -25.67 67.43 -26.14
N LEU A 594 -24.96 66.41 -26.63
CA LEU A 594 -23.52 66.47 -26.95
C LEU A 594 -23.21 67.55 -27.98
N ARG A 595 -24.05 67.72 -29.02
CA ARG A 595 -23.91 68.79 -30.00
C ARG A 595 -24.07 70.19 -29.39
N ASN A 596 -24.96 70.33 -28.40
CA ASN A 596 -25.15 71.57 -27.66
C ASN A 596 -24.01 71.85 -26.68
N PHE A 597 -23.42 70.81 -26.07
CA PHE A 597 -22.20 70.90 -25.26
C PHE A 597 -20.92 71.12 -26.08
N GLY A 598 -21.04 71.28 -27.40
CA GLY A 598 -19.94 71.67 -28.27
C GLY A 598 -19.19 70.50 -28.92
N MET A 599 -19.71 69.27 -28.85
CA MET A 599 -19.04 68.12 -29.47
C MET A 599 -19.08 68.30 -30.99
N GLY A 600 -17.91 68.46 -31.62
CA GLY A 600 -17.77 68.87 -33.02
C GLY A 600 -17.76 70.40 -33.27
N LYS A 601 -17.68 71.22 -32.22
CA LYS A 601 -17.47 72.68 -32.28
C LYS A 601 -16.15 73.05 -31.57
N ARG A 602 -15.61 74.24 -31.87
CA ARG A 602 -14.34 74.74 -31.30
C ARG A 602 -14.28 74.75 -29.77
N SER A 603 -15.41 74.90 -29.07
CA SER A 603 -15.44 74.95 -27.60
C SER A 603 -15.02 73.67 -26.89
N ILE A 604 -15.16 72.49 -27.53
CA ILE A 604 -14.62 71.24 -26.99
C ILE A 604 -13.17 71.01 -27.43
N GLU A 605 -12.78 71.52 -28.61
CA GLU A 605 -11.40 71.48 -29.08
C GLU A 605 -10.47 72.20 -28.10
N GLU A 606 -10.86 73.37 -27.60
CA GLU A 606 -10.10 74.10 -26.58
C GLU A 606 -9.92 73.31 -25.28
N ARG A 607 -10.97 72.62 -24.80
CA ARG A 607 -10.89 71.76 -23.60
C ARG A 607 -10.06 70.51 -23.82
N ILE A 608 -10.13 69.91 -25.02
CA ILE A 608 -9.27 68.78 -25.39
C ILE A 608 -7.80 69.25 -25.46
N GLN A 609 -7.53 70.42 -26.03
CA GLN A 609 -6.19 71.00 -26.07
C GLN A 609 -5.66 71.30 -24.66
N GLU A 610 -6.50 71.81 -23.76
CA GLU A 610 -6.17 72.04 -22.35
C GLU A 610 -5.83 70.72 -21.63
N GLU A 611 -6.62 69.65 -21.84
CA GLU A 611 -6.31 68.32 -21.29
C GLU A 611 -5.08 67.66 -21.91
N ILE A 612 -4.83 67.89 -23.20
CA ILE A 612 -3.58 67.47 -23.84
C ILE A 612 -2.39 68.15 -23.17
N GLN A 613 -2.50 69.41 -22.73
CA GLN A 613 -1.42 70.05 -21.99
C GLN A 613 -1.17 69.37 -20.65
N TYR A 614 -2.21 69.05 -19.87
CA TYR A 614 -2.03 68.29 -18.62
C TYR A 614 -1.44 66.90 -18.86
N LEU A 615 -1.86 66.20 -19.93
CA LEU A 615 -1.31 64.91 -20.32
C LEU A 615 0.17 65.01 -20.73
N LEU A 616 0.54 66.06 -21.48
CA LEU A 616 1.93 66.35 -21.84
C LEU A 616 2.77 66.74 -20.63
N GLU A 617 2.19 67.46 -19.66
CA GLU A 617 2.83 67.78 -18.38
C GLU A 617 3.13 66.51 -17.58
N GLU A 618 2.20 65.55 -17.55
CA GLU A 618 2.44 64.23 -16.92
C GLU A 618 3.47 63.39 -17.67
N PHE A 619 3.45 63.41 -19.01
CA PHE A 619 4.51 62.79 -19.80
C PHE A 619 5.89 63.45 -19.58
N ARG A 620 5.93 64.75 -19.25
CA ARG A 620 7.17 65.45 -18.87
C ARG A 620 7.64 65.11 -17.46
N LYS A 621 6.74 64.88 -16.50
CA LYS A 621 7.10 64.40 -15.15
C LYS A 621 7.69 63.00 -15.16
N THR A 622 7.43 62.22 -16.20
CA THR A 622 8.03 60.89 -16.45
C THR A 622 9.38 60.99 -17.17
N GLU A 623 10.17 62.06 -16.91
CA GLU A 623 11.53 62.27 -17.43
C GLU A 623 12.46 61.09 -17.10
N GLY A 624 12.43 60.09 -17.98
CA GLY A 624 13.17 58.84 -17.83
C GLY A 624 12.43 57.67 -18.48
N ILE A 625 12.69 57.47 -19.77
CA ILE A 625 12.41 56.25 -20.56
C ILE A 625 11.02 56.21 -21.21
N LEU A 626 10.89 56.87 -22.37
CA LEU A 626 10.00 56.44 -23.45
C LEU A 626 10.43 57.10 -24.77
N ALA A 627 11.32 56.43 -25.51
CA ALA A 627 11.56 56.79 -26.91
C ALA A 627 10.41 56.20 -27.75
N LEU A 628 9.55 57.05 -28.30
CA LEU A 628 8.56 56.66 -29.31
C LEU A 628 9.29 56.37 -30.63
N VAL A 629 9.61 55.10 -30.88
CA VAL A 629 10.16 54.67 -32.17
C VAL A 629 8.99 54.28 -33.08
N PHE A 630 8.71 55.10 -34.09
CA PHE A 630 7.79 54.76 -35.16
C PHE A 630 8.51 53.84 -36.17
N SER A 631 8.32 52.52 -36.07
CA SER A 631 8.80 51.60 -37.09
C SER A 631 7.74 51.42 -38.18
N LYS A 632 8.08 51.72 -39.43
CA LYS A 632 7.27 51.38 -40.60
C LYS A 632 7.49 49.90 -40.92
N ASN A 633 6.52 49.05 -40.63
CA ASN A 633 6.52 47.72 -41.22
C ASN A 633 6.28 47.88 -42.72
N TRP A 634 7.22 47.42 -43.52
CA TRP A 634 7.05 47.33 -44.96
C TRP A 634 5.85 46.39 -45.23
N ASP A 635 4.95 46.84 -46.10
CA ASP A 635 3.71 46.19 -46.56
C ASP A 635 2.38 46.47 -45.80
N GLY A 636 2.17 47.72 -45.32
CA GLY A 636 0.82 48.24 -44.99
C GLY A 636 0.81 49.72 -44.51
N PRO A 637 -0.32 50.46 -44.59
CA PRO A 637 -0.36 51.90 -44.28
C PRO A 637 -0.50 52.24 -42.77
N THR A 638 -0.43 51.25 -41.88
CA THR A 638 -0.64 51.42 -40.44
C THR A 638 0.68 51.54 -39.68
N TRP A 639 0.85 52.66 -38.96
CA TRP A 639 1.93 52.84 -37.99
C TRP A 639 1.57 52.15 -36.68
N VAL A 640 2.50 51.39 -36.10
CA VAL A 640 2.31 50.74 -34.79
C VAL A 640 3.17 51.47 -33.76
N MET A 641 2.56 51.89 -32.66
CA MET A 641 3.24 52.54 -31.54
C MET A 641 3.74 51.46 -30.58
N ASN A 642 5.06 51.28 -30.49
CA ASN A 642 5.68 50.32 -29.57
C ASN A 642 6.46 51.06 -28.48
N CYS A 643 6.17 50.75 -27.22
CA CYS A 643 6.91 51.23 -26.06
C CYS A 643 7.98 50.19 -25.70
N LEU A 644 9.26 50.51 -25.87
CA LEU A 644 10.38 49.65 -25.45
C LEU A 644 11.19 50.35 -24.33
N PRO A 645 11.58 49.65 -23.26
CA PRO A 645 12.50 50.17 -22.27
C PRO A 645 13.93 50.16 -22.83
N LEU A 646 14.61 51.31 -22.80
CA LEU A 646 16.02 51.41 -23.21
C LEU A 646 16.92 50.93 -22.07
N SER A 647 17.73 49.90 -22.32
CA SER A 647 18.86 49.54 -21.47
C SER A 647 20.00 50.55 -21.68
N HIS A 648 20.68 50.91 -20.58
CA HIS A 648 21.86 51.77 -20.52
C HIS A 648 23.02 51.25 -21.40
N ASP A 649 23.00 51.51 -22.71
CA ASP A 649 24.19 51.76 -23.54
C ASP A 649 23.80 51.77 -25.03
N SER A 650 23.52 52.96 -25.56
CA SER A 650 23.70 53.25 -26.99
C SER A 650 23.50 54.74 -27.25
N ARG A 651 24.60 55.46 -27.48
CA ARG A 651 24.57 56.81 -28.07
C ARG A 651 24.29 56.67 -29.57
N LEU A 652 23.32 57.42 -30.10
CA LEU A 652 23.21 57.69 -31.54
C LEU A 652 23.12 59.20 -31.78
N PRO A 653 23.85 59.75 -32.78
CA PRO A 653 23.94 61.18 -33.03
C PRO A 653 22.89 61.70 -34.02
N GLY A 654 22.42 62.93 -33.77
CA GLY A 654 21.99 63.94 -34.74
C GLY A 654 20.96 63.58 -35.82
N ILE A 655 19.71 64.05 -35.65
CA ILE A 655 18.78 64.31 -36.78
C ILE A 655 18.15 65.72 -36.62
N PRO A 656 18.07 66.54 -37.70
CA PRO A 656 17.72 67.96 -37.63
C PRO A 656 16.21 68.28 -37.49
N THR A 657 15.96 69.51 -37.08
CA THR A 657 14.74 70.16 -36.56
C THR A 657 13.60 70.45 -37.56
N SER A 658 13.33 69.60 -38.55
CA SER A 658 12.30 69.88 -39.58
C SER A 658 11.09 68.91 -39.62
N PHE A 659 10.76 68.21 -38.52
CA PHE A 659 9.66 67.23 -38.47
C PHE A 659 8.59 67.52 -37.40
N PHE A 660 8.26 68.79 -37.18
CA PHE A 660 7.15 69.21 -36.31
C PHE A 660 6.07 69.92 -37.15
N LEU A 661 5.41 69.19 -38.06
CA LEU A 661 4.15 69.60 -38.72
C LEU A 661 3.64 68.49 -39.63
N CYS A 662 2.99 67.45 -39.09
CA CYS A 662 1.96 66.67 -39.81
C CYS A 662 1.18 65.70 -38.92
N CYS A 663 0.42 66.20 -37.95
CA CYS A 663 -0.70 65.46 -37.34
C CYS A 663 -1.94 66.39 -37.28
N TYR A 664 -2.35 66.88 -38.45
CA TYR A 664 -3.64 67.55 -38.67
C TYR A 664 -4.05 67.34 -40.13
N SER A 665 -4.27 66.09 -40.57
CA SER A 665 -4.83 65.85 -41.91
C SER A 665 -5.49 64.48 -42.18
N SER A 666 -5.80 63.65 -41.17
CA SER A 666 -6.43 62.33 -41.42
C SER A 666 -7.81 62.14 -40.76
N TRP A 667 -8.39 63.21 -40.21
CA TRP A 667 -9.83 63.34 -39.98
C TRP A 667 -10.43 64.29 -41.03
N GLY A 668 -10.16 63.97 -42.29
CA GLY A 668 -10.82 64.55 -43.45
C GLY A 668 -11.77 63.51 -44.01
N VAL A 669 -13.03 63.57 -43.57
CA VAL A 669 -14.16 62.96 -44.28
C VAL A 669 -14.07 63.45 -45.72
N ALA A 670 -13.94 62.50 -46.64
CA ALA A 670 -14.37 62.70 -48.02
C ALA A 670 -15.80 63.21 -47.98
N GLN A 671 -15.98 64.50 -48.27
CA GLN A 671 -17.26 65.05 -48.69
C GLN A 671 -17.65 64.33 -49.98
N GLY A 672 -18.41 63.24 -49.82
CA GLY A 672 -19.18 62.61 -50.89
C GLY A 672 -20.65 62.89 -50.61
N LYS A 673 -21.26 63.70 -51.49
CA LYS A 673 -22.70 63.98 -51.55
C LYS A 673 -23.51 62.68 -51.51
N PHE A 674 -24.38 62.51 -50.51
CA PHE A 674 -25.86 62.48 -50.63
C PHE A 674 -26.48 62.36 -49.25
#